data_AF-A0A934UR54-F1
#
_entry.id   AF-A0A934UR54-F1
#
_cell.length_a   1.000
_cell.length_b   1.000
_cell.length_c   1.000
_cell.angle_alpha   90.00
_cell.angle_beta   90.00
_cell.angle_gamma   90.00
#
_symmetry.space_group_name_H-M   'P 1'
#
loop_
_entity.id
_entity.type
_entity.pdbx_description
1 polymer ?
#
loop_
_entity_poly.entity_id
_entity_poly.type
_entity_poly.pdbx_seq_one_letter_code
_entity_poly.pdbx_strand_id
1 'polypeptide(L)'
;MRAAALAPFAREPLAARWRMRATPPGEPVHDDNGGWIEIREPKTVAACLRDAGRWSIDGAARDFDAEDWWFEARFDAPPEGLDTLCFDGLATLAQVSLNGASILDSQSMFLAHRVPVRDHLKPRDNLLAMRFAALAPELARRRPRPRWRTPMVAHQQLRWLRTTLLGRTPGWSPPVAPVGPWRPIVWGSELRHRLANGLDGTRGWCDLRVDAPEGWLKDLDAAELVLIDRHGHEHVAPLSASADGAGARVTIAEPALWWPHTHGEPVLYRAQLRLQGRDGSRAGVPLGRVGFRSIAIDQADGGFTLRVNGERVFCRGGGWTPLDPVSLRSSRDQCRAALEQLRSAGANMLRLAGTLVEEEPPFYELCDELGLLVWHDFQFASMDYPFGDAAFAALAEREVREQAQRLGSHACVAVLCGNSEVEQQAAMWGVPREQWRMPFFDETAARLCEEFAPGAAYWPSSAHGGSFPHVADAGTTSYYGVGAYERPIADARRSNLRFATECLAFACIPDDAALARMPGGLATRAHHPAWKSRSPRDLGAGWDFDDVRDHYVRELFGEDPMRLRHADHDRYLALGRCAIAEVMGAAYAEWRRANSACGGALLLQLRDFWAGAGWGVLDETGAPKSAFHALRRVWAPLAVAVTDEGGNGLVAHATNDGAQALDVRLVLEAWRDGDVRIAEGEKALRLPGRTATAVPLLDLLDHFMDLNHAWRFGPPACELLRVRLLDREGAELSRAVHFPLGIGPLAAARRRDLGLEGSLQRIDDTHARLALATREWAVGVHLDLPGWRASDDHFHLVPGESRVVQLERVAPHADLAGTVHALNLAGSLPLEAA
;
A
#
# COMPACT_ATOMS: atom_id res chain seq x y z
N MET A 1 -44.36 -1.64 -9.72
CA MET A 1 -44.05 -1.93 -8.29
C MET A 1 -43.64 -3.38 -8.00
N ARG A 2 -44.34 -4.41 -8.50
CA ARG A 2 -44.10 -5.82 -8.08
C ARG A 2 -42.74 -6.43 -8.50
N ALA A 3 -42.21 -6.08 -9.67
CA ALA A 3 -40.89 -6.56 -10.13
C ALA A 3 -39.71 -5.91 -9.37
N ALA A 4 -39.90 -4.73 -8.78
CA ALA A 4 -38.85 -4.00 -8.07
C ALA A 4 -38.48 -4.64 -6.72
N ALA A 5 -39.38 -5.43 -6.12
CA ALA A 5 -39.16 -6.04 -4.80
C ALA A 5 -38.05 -7.12 -4.80
N LEU A 6 -37.75 -7.73 -5.96
CA LEU A 6 -36.78 -8.82 -6.10
C LEU A 6 -35.44 -8.44 -6.74
N ALA A 7 -35.31 -7.19 -7.20
CA ALA A 7 -34.04 -6.63 -7.69
C ALA A 7 -33.48 -5.54 -6.75
N PRO A 8 -33.49 -5.70 -5.41
CA PRO A 8 -33.34 -4.59 -4.49
C PRO A 8 -31.97 -3.90 -4.51
N PHE A 9 -30.97 -4.47 -5.19
CA PHE A 9 -29.62 -3.90 -5.26
C PHE A 9 -29.01 -3.96 -6.67
N ALA A 10 -29.86 -4.04 -7.71
CA ALA A 10 -29.36 -3.98 -9.08
C ALA A 10 -28.59 -2.68 -9.30
N ARG A 11 -27.42 -2.79 -9.95
CA ARG A 11 -26.59 -1.66 -10.38
C ARG A 11 -26.27 -1.85 -11.85
N GLU A 12 -26.59 -0.86 -12.66
CA GLU A 12 -26.36 -0.90 -14.10
C GLU A 12 -25.59 0.34 -14.56
N PRO A 13 -24.56 0.21 -15.41
CA PRO A 13 -23.87 1.36 -15.98
C PRO A 13 -24.84 2.34 -16.65
N LEU A 14 -24.62 3.65 -16.47
CA LEU A 14 -25.38 4.67 -17.19
C LEU A 14 -24.95 4.66 -18.67
N ALA A 15 -25.72 3.96 -19.51
CA ALA A 15 -25.53 3.97 -20.96
C ALA A 15 -25.93 5.34 -21.53
N ALA A 16 -24.93 6.18 -21.78
CA ALA A 16 -25.12 7.54 -22.28
C ALA A 16 -24.05 7.92 -23.31
N ARG A 17 -24.35 8.92 -24.12
CA ARG A 17 -23.34 9.63 -24.92
C ARG A 17 -22.77 10.74 -24.06
N TRP A 18 -21.46 10.74 -23.88
CA TRP A 18 -20.76 11.64 -22.97
C TRP A 18 -19.91 12.65 -23.73
N ARG A 19 -19.93 13.89 -23.25
CA ARG A 19 -19.00 14.94 -23.68
C ARG A 19 -18.55 15.78 -22.50
N MET A 20 -17.37 16.38 -22.60
CA MET A 20 -16.85 17.29 -21.59
C MET A 20 -16.26 18.56 -22.19
N ARG A 21 -16.16 19.62 -21.38
CA ARG A 21 -15.61 20.92 -21.78
C ARG A 21 -15.06 21.69 -20.58
N ALA A 22 -14.03 22.49 -20.80
CA ALA A 22 -13.56 23.50 -19.85
C ALA A 22 -14.15 24.89 -20.16
N THR A 23 -14.40 25.68 -19.11
CA THR A 23 -14.72 27.11 -19.18
C THR A 23 -13.94 27.89 -18.12
N PRO A 24 -13.77 29.20 -18.30
CA PRO A 24 -13.34 30.06 -17.20
C PRO A 24 -14.28 29.93 -15.98
N PRO A 25 -13.77 30.14 -14.75
CA PRO A 25 -14.57 30.00 -13.54
C PRO A 25 -15.83 30.88 -13.55
N GLY A 26 -17.00 30.26 -13.34
CA GLY A 26 -18.28 30.96 -13.25
C GLY A 26 -18.93 31.33 -14.59
N GLU A 27 -18.31 31.02 -15.73
CA GLU A 27 -18.94 31.23 -17.04
C GLU A 27 -19.99 30.14 -17.34
N PRO A 28 -21.16 30.52 -17.89
CA PRO A 28 -22.17 29.54 -18.29
C PRO A 28 -21.74 28.77 -19.54
N VAL A 29 -22.23 27.54 -19.67
CA VAL A 29 -22.09 26.75 -20.90
C VAL A 29 -23.31 26.93 -21.79
N HIS A 30 -23.07 27.25 -23.05
CA HIS A 30 -24.07 27.32 -24.11
C HIS A 30 -23.77 26.26 -25.18
N ASP A 31 -24.82 25.58 -25.66
CA ASP A 31 -24.74 24.47 -26.63
C ASP A 31 -24.06 24.87 -27.95
N ASP A 32 -24.18 26.14 -28.36
CA ASP A 32 -23.78 26.64 -29.67
C ASP A 32 -22.30 27.03 -29.79
N ASN A 33 -21.58 27.11 -28.66
CA ASN A 33 -20.16 27.46 -28.66
C ASN A 33 -19.32 26.19 -28.70
N GLY A 34 -18.56 25.95 -29.77
CA GLY A 34 -17.67 24.79 -29.91
C GLY A 34 -16.69 24.57 -28.74
N GLY A 35 -16.00 23.42 -28.73
CA GLY A 35 -15.02 23.08 -27.68
C GLY A 35 -15.41 21.89 -26.79
N TRP A 36 -16.53 21.24 -27.08
CA TRP A 36 -16.86 19.93 -26.50
C TRP A 36 -15.91 18.85 -27.00
N ILE A 37 -15.51 17.97 -26.09
CA ILE A 37 -14.72 16.77 -26.36
C ILE A 37 -15.63 15.58 -26.09
N GLU A 38 -15.95 14.81 -27.12
CA GLU A 38 -16.65 13.53 -26.96
C GLU A 38 -15.77 12.56 -26.18
N ILE A 39 -16.35 11.92 -25.17
CA ILE A 39 -15.66 10.95 -24.31
C ILE A 39 -16.47 9.65 -24.27
N ARG A 40 -15.80 8.52 -24.09
CA ARG A 40 -16.47 7.21 -24.07
C ARG A 40 -17.24 6.97 -22.78
N GLU A 41 -16.65 7.39 -21.66
CA GLU A 41 -17.19 7.23 -20.32
C GLU A 41 -16.66 8.35 -19.42
N PRO A 42 -17.39 8.71 -18.35
CA PRO A 42 -16.94 9.74 -17.43
C PRO A 42 -15.83 9.20 -16.51
N LYS A 43 -14.69 9.90 -16.53
CA LYS A 43 -13.54 9.72 -15.64
C LYS A 43 -13.09 11.08 -15.11
N THR A 44 -11.98 11.12 -14.38
CA THR A 44 -11.27 12.37 -14.12
C THR A 44 -10.98 13.08 -15.45
N VAL A 45 -10.98 14.42 -15.41
CA VAL A 45 -10.70 15.28 -16.57
C VAL A 45 -9.36 14.90 -17.20
N ALA A 46 -8.32 14.73 -16.39
CA ALA A 46 -6.99 14.36 -16.87
C ALA A 46 -7.00 13.01 -17.60
N ALA A 47 -7.74 12.02 -17.09
CA ALA A 47 -7.88 10.72 -17.76
C ALA A 47 -8.65 10.84 -19.08
N CYS A 48 -9.72 11.63 -19.12
CA CYS A 48 -10.49 11.86 -20.35
C CYS A 48 -9.65 12.57 -21.43
N LEU A 49 -8.82 13.56 -21.04
CA LEU A 49 -7.91 14.24 -21.97
C LEU A 49 -6.78 13.32 -22.44
N ARG A 50 -6.26 12.46 -21.56
CA ARG A 50 -5.28 11.43 -21.91
C ARG A 50 -5.85 10.45 -22.93
N ASP A 51 -7.06 9.94 -22.69
CA ASP A 51 -7.76 9.02 -23.59
C ASP A 51 -8.07 9.68 -24.96
N ALA A 52 -8.29 10.99 -24.98
CA ALA A 52 -8.48 11.78 -26.20
C ALA A 52 -7.16 12.22 -26.88
N GLY A 53 -5.99 11.85 -26.36
CA GLY A 53 -4.68 12.24 -26.88
C GLY A 53 -4.37 13.75 -26.77
N ARG A 54 -5.05 14.47 -25.87
CA ARG A 54 -4.92 15.93 -25.68
C ARG A 54 -4.06 16.33 -24.48
N TRP A 55 -3.64 15.36 -23.66
CA TRP A 55 -2.77 15.59 -22.51
C TRP A 55 -1.99 14.31 -22.16
N SER A 56 -0.82 14.46 -21.55
CA SER A 56 -0.02 13.36 -20.99
C SER A 56 0.63 13.82 -19.69
N ILE A 57 0.84 12.88 -18.75
CA ILE A 57 1.50 13.13 -17.46
C ILE A 57 2.96 13.59 -17.64
N ASP A 58 3.60 13.17 -18.74
CA ASP A 58 4.96 13.57 -19.11
C ASP A 58 4.99 14.82 -20.00
N GLY A 59 3.82 15.39 -20.33
CA GLY A 59 3.66 16.53 -21.23
C GLY A 59 3.75 17.88 -20.52
N ALA A 60 3.19 18.91 -21.17
CA ALA A 60 3.11 20.25 -20.58
C ALA A 60 2.23 20.24 -19.32
N ALA A 61 2.70 20.92 -18.27
CA ALA A 61 1.94 21.07 -17.03
C ALA A 61 0.59 21.75 -17.29
N ARG A 62 -0.46 21.28 -16.63
CA ARG A 62 -1.81 21.85 -16.69
C ARG A 62 -2.36 21.94 -15.27
N ASP A 63 -2.83 23.12 -14.89
CA ASP A 63 -3.54 23.32 -13.64
C ASP A 63 -5.03 23.01 -13.85
N PHE A 64 -5.44 21.81 -13.41
CA PHE A 64 -6.83 21.37 -13.54
C PHE A 64 -7.79 22.11 -12.58
N ASP A 65 -7.26 22.71 -11.50
CA ASP A 65 -8.05 23.43 -10.50
C ASP A 65 -8.37 24.88 -10.92
N ALA A 66 -7.83 25.35 -12.05
CA ALA A 66 -7.99 26.71 -12.56
C ALA A 66 -9.26 26.94 -13.41
N GLU A 67 -9.91 25.87 -13.88
CA GLU A 67 -11.02 25.92 -14.84
C GLU A 67 -12.30 25.28 -14.23
N ASP A 68 -13.46 25.78 -14.66
CA ASP A 68 -14.72 25.06 -14.46
C ASP A 68 -14.79 23.94 -15.51
N TRP A 69 -15.13 22.73 -15.08
CA TRP A 69 -15.24 21.56 -15.94
C TRP A 69 -16.68 21.06 -16.04
N TRP A 70 -17.16 20.92 -17.26
CA TRP A 70 -18.51 20.48 -17.56
C TRP A 70 -18.51 19.09 -18.15
N PHE A 71 -19.41 18.26 -17.68
CA PHE A 71 -19.71 16.93 -18.24
C PHE A 71 -21.18 16.88 -18.58
N GLU A 72 -21.49 16.34 -19.76
CA GLU A 72 -22.85 16.09 -20.18
C GLU A 72 -23.04 14.65 -20.62
N ALA A 73 -24.17 14.08 -20.22
CA ALA A 73 -24.65 12.78 -20.65
C ALA A 73 -26.02 12.92 -21.30
N ARG A 74 -26.16 12.37 -22.51
CA ARG A 74 -27.47 12.18 -23.16
C ARG A 74 -27.85 10.71 -23.19
N PHE A 75 -29.02 10.38 -22.63
CA PHE A 75 -29.50 9.00 -22.47
C PHE A 75 -31.02 8.88 -22.53
N ASP A 76 -31.51 7.69 -22.85
CA ASP A 76 -32.93 7.35 -22.76
C ASP A 76 -33.24 6.79 -21.37
N ALA A 77 -34.49 6.89 -20.92
CA ALA A 77 -34.87 6.37 -19.60
C ALA A 77 -34.57 4.87 -19.50
N PRO A 78 -34.06 4.39 -18.34
CA PRO A 78 -33.79 2.98 -18.12
C PRO A 78 -35.08 2.16 -18.05
N PRO A 79 -34.99 0.81 -18.03
CA PRO A 79 -36.14 -0.06 -17.78
C PRO A 79 -36.90 0.31 -16.49
N GLU A 80 -38.19 -0.01 -16.45
CA GLU A 80 -39.07 0.32 -15.31
C GLU A 80 -38.51 -0.29 -14.00
N GLY A 81 -38.29 0.56 -12.98
CA GLY A 81 -37.78 0.15 -11.66
C GLY A 81 -36.33 0.59 -11.35
N LEU A 82 -35.63 1.21 -12.30
CA LEU A 82 -34.35 1.89 -12.07
C LEU A 82 -34.55 3.41 -12.17
N ASP A 83 -34.80 4.07 -11.05
CA ASP A 83 -35.10 5.51 -11.02
C ASP A 83 -34.18 6.30 -10.08
N THR A 84 -33.07 5.70 -9.66
CA THR A 84 -32.06 6.33 -8.81
C THR A 84 -30.71 6.40 -9.52
N LEU A 85 -30.18 7.62 -9.67
CA LEU A 85 -28.80 7.82 -10.09
C LEU A 85 -27.87 7.73 -8.88
N CYS A 86 -26.87 6.84 -8.98
CA CYS A 86 -25.83 6.66 -7.98
C CYS A 86 -24.53 7.30 -8.51
N PHE A 87 -24.04 8.31 -7.79
CA PHE A 87 -22.76 8.95 -8.03
C PHE A 87 -21.80 8.46 -6.95
N ASP A 88 -20.90 7.54 -7.29
CA ASP A 88 -20.04 6.91 -6.27
C ASP A 88 -18.88 7.81 -5.81
N GLY A 89 -18.71 8.98 -6.44
CA GLY A 89 -17.63 9.92 -6.10
C GLY A 89 -17.43 11.00 -7.15
N LEU A 90 -17.47 12.27 -6.71
CA LEU A 90 -17.38 13.47 -7.55
C LEU A 90 -16.27 14.38 -7.03
N ALA A 91 -15.20 14.61 -7.79
CA ALA A 91 -14.05 15.42 -7.37
C ALA A 91 -14.13 16.84 -7.96
N THR A 92 -14.41 17.90 -7.19
CA THR A 92 -14.92 17.89 -5.81
C THR A 92 -16.19 18.73 -5.68
N LEU A 93 -16.12 20.02 -6.03
CA LEU A 93 -17.27 20.92 -5.95
C LEU A 93 -18.16 20.73 -7.17
N ALA A 94 -19.17 19.86 -7.07
CA ALA A 94 -19.99 19.45 -8.21
C ALA A 94 -21.45 19.90 -8.07
N GLN A 95 -21.97 20.60 -9.08
CA GLN A 95 -23.41 20.84 -9.25
C GLN A 95 -23.94 19.96 -10.36
N VAL A 96 -25.03 19.23 -10.10
CA VAL A 96 -25.61 18.27 -11.03
C VAL A 96 -27.06 18.64 -11.30
N SER A 97 -27.41 18.67 -12.58
CA SER A 97 -28.78 18.90 -13.04
C SER A 97 -29.22 17.83 -14.02
N LEU A 98 -30.51 17.50 -13.99
CA LEU A 98 -31.16 16.59 -14.93
C LEU A 98 -32.31 17.34 -15.60
N ASN A 99 -32.28 17.42 -16.92
CA ASN A 99 -33.28 18.13 -17.72
C ASN A 99 -33.51 19.58 -17.27
N GLY A 100 -32.46 20.25 -16.77
CA GLY A 100 -32.49 21.63 -16.27
C GLY A 100 -32.89 21.78 -14.80
N ALA A 101 -33.35 20.72 -14.14
CA ALA A 101 -33.63 20.74 -12.70
C ALA A 101 -32.36 20.39 -11.91
N SER A 102 -32.01 21.18 -10.88
CA SER A 102 -30.91 20.82 -9.96
C SER A 102 -31.30 19.60 -9.13
N ILE A 103 -30.45 18.57 -9.12
CA ILE A 103 -30.71 17.31 -8.39
C ILE A 103 -29.66 17.01 -7.31
N LEU A 104 -28.46 17.61 -7.38
CA LEU A 104 -27.40 17.39 -6.40
C LEU A 104 -26.38 18.54 -6.38
N ASP A 105 -26.01 18.97 -5.19
CA ASP A 105 -24.82 19.80 -4.91
C ASP A 105 -23.86 19.00 -4.01
N SER A 106 -22.73 18.55 -4.56
CA SER A 106 -21.69 17.82 -3.81
C SER A 106 -20.53 18.75 -3.46
N GLN A 107 -20.08 18.66 -2.20
CA GLN A 107 -18.95 19.44 -1.66
C GLN A 107 -17.77 18.56 -1.25
N SER A 108 -17.87 17.24 -1.45
CA SER A 108 -16.85 16.28 -1.05
C SER A 108 -16.58 15.26 -2.14
N MET A 109 -15.30 14.96 -2.30
CA MET A 109 -14.79 13.89 -3.16
C MET A 109 -15.14 12.50 -2.59
N PHE A 110 -15.27 12.39 -1.27
CA PHE A 110 -15.27 11.12 -0.53
C PHE A 110 -16.68 10.63 -0.15
N LEU A 111 -17.72 11.28 -0.67
CA LEU A 111 -19.12 10.90 -0.49
C LEU A 111 -19.69 10.29 -1.76
N ALA A 112 -20.41 9.18 -1.61
CA ALA A 112 -21.31 8.68 -2.63
C ALA A 112 -22.72 9.26 -2.43
N HIS A 113 -23.39 9.55 -3.53
CA HIS A 113 -24.75 10.09 -3.53
C HIS A 113 -25.70 9.14 -4.26
N ARG A 114 -26.89 8.96 -3.70
CA ARG A 114 -28.00 8.24 -4.34
C ARG A 114 -29.15 9.20 -4.47
N VAL A 115 -29.52 9.51 -5.71
CA VAL A 115 -30.48 10.56 -6.02
C VAL A 115 -31.64 9.94 -6.79
N PRO A 116 -32.83 9.82 -6.17
CA PRO A 116 -34.05 9.48 -6.89
C PRO A 116 -34.36 10.55 -7.93
N VAL A 117 -34.57 10.14 -9.18
CA VAL A 117 -34.74 11.04 -10.33
C VAL A 117 -36.00 10.77 -11.14
N ARG A 118 -36.88 9.88 -10.68
CA ARG A 118 -38.11 9.48 -11.38
C ARG A 118 -38.90 10.66 -11.94
N ASP A 119 -39.12 11.68 -11.11
CA ASP A 119 -39.96 12.84 -11.44
C ASP A 119 -39.29 13.82 -12.42
N HIS A 120 -37.99 13.65 -12.66
CA HIS A 120 -37.19 14.47 -13.56
C HIS A 120 -36.91 13.78 -14.90
N LEU A 121 -37.26 12.49 -15.05
CA LEU A 121 -36.97 11.71 -16.25
C LEU A 121 -38.00 11.92 -17.37
N LYS A 122 -37.49 12.04 -18.59
CA LYS A 122 -38.23 11.95 -19.85
C LYS A 122 -38.03 10.55 -20.44
N PRO A 123 -38.95 10.04 -21.28
CA PRO A 123 -38.77 8.73 -21.92
C PRO A 123 -37.49 8.63 -22.78
N ARG A 124 -37.09 9.73 -23.43
CA ARG A 124 -35.92 9.80 -24.31
C ARG A 124 -35.19 11.13 -24.18
N ASP A 125 -33.93 11.14 -24.62
CA ASP A 125 -33.07 12.33 -24.71
C ASP A 125 -33.02 13.15 -23.41
N ASN A 126 -32.84 12.45 -22.29
CA ASN A 126 -32.53 13.09 -21.02
C ASN A 126 -31.14 13.72 -21.09
N LEU A 127 -31.00 14.91 -20.52
CA LEU A 127 -29.72 15.60 -20.38
C LEU A 127 -29.32 15.65 -18.90
N LEU A 128 -28.28 14.91 -18.54
CA LEU A 128 -27.58 15.07 -17.27
C LEU A 128 -26.40 16.02 -17.50
N ALA A 129 -26.36 17.14 -16.80
CA ALA A 129 -25.26 18.11 -16.86
C ALA A 129 -24.63 18.27 -15.47
N MET A 130 -23.30 18.17 -15.42
CA MET A 130 -22.51 18.29 -14.20
C MET A 130 -21.46 19.38 -14.39
N ARG A 131 -21.43 20.36 -13.49
CA ARG A 131 -20.35 21.35 -13.40
C ARG A 131 -19.48 21.04 -12.20
N PHE A 132 -18.18 20.93 -12.43
CA PHE A 132 -17.15 20.86 -11.41
C PHE A 132 -16.47 22.22 -11.34
N ALA A 133 -16.71 22.95 -10.26
CA ALA A 133 -16.19 24.30 -10.11
C ALA A 133 -14.67 24.31 -9.87
N ALA A 134 -14.00 25.29 -10.46
CA ALA A 134 -12.58 25.56 -10.21
C ALA A 134 -12.29 25.72 -8.72
N LEU A 135 -11.21 25.12 -8.22
CA LEU A 135 -10.80 25.27 -6.82
C LEU A 135 -9.95 26.53 -6.61
N ALA A 136 -9.28 27.05 -7.64
CA ALA A 136 -8.41 28.22 -7.51
C ALA A 136 -9.12 29.45 -6.88
N PRO A 137 -10.36 29.82 -7.26
CA PRO A 137 -11.10 30.90 -6.58
C PRO A 137 -11.38 30.62 -5.09
N GLU A 138 -11.70 29.37 -4.75
CA GLU A 138 -11.97 28.95 -3.37
C GLU A 138 -10.72 28.91 -2.50
N LEU A 139 -9.57 28.56 -3.09
CA LEU A 139 -8.27 28.59 -2.43
C LEU A 139 -7.76 30.03 -2.20
N ALA A 140 -8.15 30.97 -3.06
CA ALA A 140 -7.83 32.40 -2.90
C ALA A 140 -8.73 33.12 -1.88
N ARG A 141 -9.84 32.51 -1.46
CA ARG A 141 -10.78 33.10 -0.50
C ARG A 141 -10.11 33.33 0.85
N ARG A 142 -10.29 34.55 1.40
CA ARG A 142 -9.80 34.88 2.74
C ARG A 142 -10.60 34.12 3.80
N ARG A 143 -9.90 33.29 4.58
CA ARG A 143 -10.41 32.52 5.73
C ARG A 143 -9.43 32.63 6.91
N PRO A 144 -9.83 32.26 8.13
CA PRO A 144 -8.93 32.22 9.28
C PRO A 144 -7.65 31.43 8.98
N ARG A 145 -6.52 31.92 9.51
CA ARG A 145 -5.23 31.24 9.38
C ARG A 145 -5.26 29.91 10.14
N PRO A 146 -4.60 28.86 9.64
CA PRO A 146 -4.46 27.63 10.39
C PRO A 146 -3.55 27.84 11.61
N ARG A 147 -3.74 27.02 12.63
CA ARG A 147 -2.95 27.02 13.88
C ARG A 147 -1.50 26.59 13.64
N TRP A 148 -1.26 25.75 12.63
CA TRP A 148 0.06 25.38 12.13
C TRP A 148 0.06 25.32 10.60
N ARG A 149 1.25 25.27 10.02
CA ARG A 149 1.42 25.18 8.55
C ARG A 149 1.64 23.72 8.16
N THR A 150 1.14 23.35 6.99
CA THR A 150 1.46 22.08 6.32
C THR A 150 2.40 22.37 5.15
N PRO A 151 3.72 22.09 5.26
CA PRO A 151 4.70 22.49 4.25
C PRO A 151 4.49 21.85 2.88
N MET A 152 3.98 20.61 2.83
CA MET A 152 3.81 19.85 1.58
C MET A 152 2.77 20.43 0.61
N VAL A 153 1.86 21.32 1.04
CA VAL A 153 0.83 21.93 0.19
C VAL A 153 1.16 23.38 -0.15
N ALA A 154 0.94 23.78 -1.41
CA ALA A 154 1.14 25.16 -1.86
C ALA A 154 0.11 26.13 -1.23
N HIS A 155 -1.14 25.68 -1.06
CA HIS A 155 -2.25 26.51 -0.57
C HIS A 155 -2.83 25.98 0.74
N GLN A 156 -2.57 26.68 1.84
CA GLN A 156 -3.04 26.27 3.18
C GLN A 156 -4.58 26.29 3.34
N GLN A 157 -5.29 26.97 2.44
CA GLN A 157 -6.76 26.97 2.44
C GLN A 157 -7.38 25.68 1.90
N LEU A 158 -6.57 24.76 1.37
CA LEU A 158 -7.02 23.43 0.95
C LEU A 158 -7.68 22.65 2.12
N ARG A 159 -7.29 22.95 3.37
CA ARG A 159 -7.90 22.43 4.60
C ARG A 159 -9.44 22.57 4.69
N TRP A 160 -10.03 23.52 3.95
CA TRP A 160 -11.47 23.78 3.95
C TRP A 160 -12.23 22.99 2.89
N LEU A 161 -11.52 22.30 1.99
CA LEU A 161 -12.08 21.55 0.89
C LEU A 161 -11.86 20.07 1.13
N ARG A 162 -12.88 19.26 0.87
CA ARG A 162 -12.83 17.80 1.06
C ARG A 162 -12.42 17.12 -0.25
N THR A 163 -11.13 17.22 -0.55
CA THR A 163 -10.48 16.66 -1.74
C THR A 163 -9.17 16.00 -1.36
N THR A 164 -8.66 15.11 -2.21
CA THR A 164 -7.36 14.45 -1.99
C THR A 164 -6.19 15.43 -2.15
N LEU A 165 -5.08 15.13 -1.46
CA LEU A 165 -3.82 15.84 -1.62
C LEU A 165 -3.03 15.36 -2.85
N LEU A 166 -3.40 14.22 -3.44
CA LEU A 166 -2.82 13.74 -4.69
C LEU A 166 -3.03 14.78 -5.81
N GLY A 167 -1.94 15.15 -6.48
CA GLY A 167 -1.96 16.22 -7.48
C GLY A 167 -1.81 17.63 -6.93
N ARG A 168 -1.81 17.79 -5.60
CA ARG A 168 -1.78 19.09 -4.90
C ARG A 168 -0.64 19.22 -3.90
N THR A 169 0.28 18.25 -3.89
CA THR A 169 1.51 18.21 -3.07
C THR A 169 2.75 18.19 -3.98
N PRO A 170 3.26 19.36 -4.40
CA PRO A 170 4.43 19.43 -5.27
C PRO A 170 5.65 18.74 -4.64
N GLY A 171 6.36 17.92 -5.41
CA GLY A 171 7.49 17.13 -4.93
C GLY A 171 7.09 15.79 -4.28
N TRP A 172 5.80 15.57 -4.00
CA TRP A 172 5.28 14.32 -3.44
C TRP A 172 4.45 13.52 -4.43
N SER A 173 3.68 14.20 -5.29
CA SER A 173 2.84 13.55 -6.30
C SER A 173 2.96 14.25 -7.66
N PRO A 174 2.67 13.53 -8.76
CA PRO A 174 2.50 14.17 -10.06
C PRO A 174 1.46 15.29 -10.00
N PRO A 175 1.62 16.42 -10.71
CA PRO A 175 0.70 17.56 -10.67
C PRO A 175 -0.58 17.27 -11.48
N VAL A 176 -1.32 16.24 -11.07
CA VAL A 176 -2.51 15.72 -11.75
C VAL A 176 -3.66 15.71 -10.74
N ALA A 177 -4.12 16.91 -10.38
CA ALA A 177 -5.24 17.07 -9.46
C ALA A 177 -6.50 16.40 -10.04
N PRO A 178 -7.17 15.50 -9.30
CA PRO A 178 -8.41 14.89 -9.78
C PRO A 178 -9.54 15.93 -9.76
N VAL A 179 -10.18 16.08 -10.92
CA VAL A 179 -11.37 16.89 -11.16
C VAL A 179 -12.32 16.07 -12.04
N GLY A 180 -13.63 16.14 -11.78
CA GLY A 180 -14.65 15.39 -12.51
C GLY A 180 -15.14 14.13 -11.77
N PRO A 181 -15.95 13.29 -12.44
CA PRO A 181 -16.39 12.01 -11.87
C PRO A 181 -15.21 11.05 -11.70
N TRP A 182 -14.76 10.85 -10.46
CA TRP A 182 -13.61 9.98 -10.19
C TRP A 182 -14.03 8.54 -9.89
N ARG A 183 -15.29 8.32 -9.51
CA ARG A 183 -15.93 7.00 -9.40
C ARG A 183 -17.12 6.85 -10.37
N PRO A 184 -17.62 5.62 -10.61
CA PRO A 184 -18.70 5.38 -11.57
C PRO A 184 -20.00 6.15 -11.29
N ILE A 185 -20.73 6.42 -12.37
CA ILE A 185 -22.12 6.89 -12.33
C ILE A 185 -22.99 5.77 -12.89
N VAL A 186 -23.91 5.27 -12.08
CA VAL A 186 -24.71 4.08 -12.41
C VAL A 186 -26.16 4.27 -12.03
N TRP A 187 -27.05 3.52 -12.68
CA TRP A 187 -28.38 3.26 -12.16
C TRP A 187 -28.28 2.35 -10.96
N GLY A 188 -29.11 2.61 -9.94
CA GLY A 188 -29.17 1.80 -8.75
C GLY A 188 -30.56 1.78 -8.13
N SER A 189 -30.64 1.11 -6.98
CA SER A 189 -31.80 1.10 -6.09
C SER A 189 -31.62 2.08 -4.93
N GLU A 190 -32.74 2.57 -4.39
CA GLU A 190 -32.79 3.34 -3.15
C GLU A 190 -32.41 2.50 -1.91
N LEU A 191 -32.57 1.17 -1.99
CA LEU A 191 -32.30 0.27 -0.88
C LEU A 191 -30.81 0.21 -0.56
N ARG A 192 -30.52 0.28 0.74
CA ARG A 192 -29.16 0.15 1.29
C ARG A 192 -29.11 -1.05 2.19
N HIS A 193 -27.95 -1.69 2.25
CA HIS A 193 -27.69 -2.73 3.23
C HIS A 193 -26.36 -2.49 3.91
N ARG A 194 -26.25 -3.02 5.13
CA ARG A 194 -25.03 -3.03 5.93
C ARG A 194 -24.87 -4.41 6.56
N LEU A 195 -23.67 -4.96 6.41
CA LEU A 195 -23.23 -6.12 7.16
C LEU A 195 -22.28 -5.68 8.29
N ALA A 196 -22.45 -6.28 9.45
CA ALA A 196 -21.49 -6.20 10.55
C ALA A 196 -21.27 -7.60 11.11
N ASN A 197 -20.05 -7.93 11.51
CA ASN A 197 -19.72 -9.24 12.03
C ASN A 197 -18.63 -9.17 13.09
N GLY A 198 -18.56 -10.21 13.92
CA GLY A 198 -17.57 -10.31 14.97
C GLY A 198 -17.56 -11.66 15.66
N LEU A 199 -16.79 -11.73 16.74
CA LEU A 199 -16.68 -12.89 17.62
C LEU A 199 -17.11 -12.50 19.04
N ASP A 200 -17.82 -13.40 19.70
CA ASP A 200 -18.09 -13.39 21.14
C ASP A 200 -17.59 -14.73 21.72
N GLY A 201 -16.42 -14.70 22.34
CA GLY A 201 -15.68 -15.92 22.68
C GLY A 201 -15.38 -16.75 21.43
N THR A 202 -15.88 -17.98 21.40
CA THR A 202 -15.75 -18.89 20.23
C THR A 202 -16.87 -18.74 19.21
N ARG A 203 -17.93 -17.96 19.51
CA ARG A 203 -19.11 -17.84 18.66
C ARG A 203 -18.98 -16.66 17.70
N GLY A 204 -19.14 -16.93 16.40
CA GLY A 204 -19.27 -15.89 15.38
C GLY A 204 -20.70 -15.37 15.27
N TRP A 205 -20.84 -14.08 15.01
CA TRP A 205 -22.12 -13.45 14.68
C TRP A 205 -22.00 -12.56 13.44
N CYS A 206 -23.08 -12.48 12.67
CA CYS A 206 -23.21 -11.60 11.52
C CYS A 206 -24.61 -10.97 11.50
N ASP A 207 -24.65 -9.64 11.46
CA ASP A 207 -25.85 -8.84 11.35
C ASP A 207 -26.01 -8.29 9.93
N LEU A 208 -27.23 -8.38 9.43
CA LEU A 208 -27.68 -7.64 8.27
C LEU A 208 -28.67 -6.57 8.72
N ARG A 209 -28.46 -5.35 8.26
CA ARG A 209 -29.45 -4.27 8.26
C ARG A 209 -29.77 -3.88 6.82
N VAL A 210 -31.04 -3.74 6.51
CA VAL A 210 -31.53 -3.26 5.21
C VAL A 210 -32.39 -2.04 5.47
N ASP A 211 -31.95 -0.90 4.94
CA ASP A 211 -32.71 0.35 4.94
C ASP A 211 -33.71 0.25 3.79
N ALA A 212 -34.99 0.07 4.13
CA ALA A 212 -36.05 -0.19 3.17
C ALA A 212 -37.32 0.64 3.45
N PRO A 213 -38.13 0.97 2.43
CA PRO A 213 -39.42 1.62 2.60
C PRO A 213 -40.35 0.84 3.52
N GLU A 214 -41.24 1.57 4.21
CA GLU A 214 -42.25 0.96 5.07
C GLU A 214 -43.10 -0.04 4.28
N GLY A 215 -43.23 -1.26 4.80
CA GLY A 215 -44.01 -2.32 4.16
C GLY A 215 -43.25 -3.16 3.13
N TRP A 216 -41.99 -2.87 2.80
CA TRP A 216 -41.19 -3.70 1.87
C TRP A 216 -41.19 -5.19 2.26
N LEU A 217 -40.98 -5.51 3.54
CA LEU A 217 -41.06 -6.90 4.04
C LEU A 217 -42.47 -7.51 3.91
N LYS A 218 -43.53 -6.70 3.96
CA LYS A 218 -44.92 -7.20 3.86
C LYS A 218 -45.25 -7.68 2.44
N ASP A 219 -44.52 -7.20 1.43
CA ASP A 219 -44.67 -7.60 0.03
C ASP A 219 -43.97 -8.93 -0.30
N LEU A 220 -43.23 -9.50 0.65
CA LEU A 220 -42.49 -10.76 0.53
C LEU A 220 -43.16 -11.87 1.34
N ASP A 221 -43.04 -13.11 0.86
CA ASP A 221 -43.40 -14.33 1.61
C ASP A 221 -42.28 -14.69 2.61
N ALA A 222 -41.02 -14.52 2.20
CA ALA A 222 -39.86 -14.76 3.05
C ALA A 222 -38.68 -13.87 2.64
N ALA A 223 -37.89 -13.46 3.62
CA ALA A 223 -36.60 -12.79 3.43
C ALA A 223 -35.62 -13.33 4.48
N GLU A 224 -34.46 -13.82 4.05
CA GLU A 224 -33.50 -14.50 4.91
C GLU A 224 -32.06 -14.06 4.64
N LEU A 225 -31.28 -13.82 5.70
CA LEU A 225 -29.83 -13.74 5.62
C LEU A 225 -29.28 -15.16 5.61
N VAL A 226 -28.45 -15.46 4.62
CA VAL A 226 -27.77 -16.75 4.46
C VAL A 226 -26.26 -16.54 4.44
N LEU A 227 -25.54 -17.24 5.32
CA LEU A 227 -24.09 -17.39 5.26
C LEU A 227 -23.75 -18.79 4.75
N ILE A 228 -22.90 -18.86 3.73
CA ILE A 228 -22.49 -20.11 3.09
C ILE A 228 -20.98 -20.31 3.31
N ASP A 229 -20.61 -21.41 3.95
CA ASP A 229 -19.20 -21.77 4.16
C ASP A 229 -18.53 -22.29 2.87
N ARG A 230 -17.22 -22.54 2.91
CA ARG A 230 -16.46 -23.08 1.76
C ARG A 230 -16.86 -24.48 1.32
N HIS A 231 -17.59 -25.22 2.16
CA HIS A 231 -18.10 -26.56 1.89
C HIS A 231 -19.56 -26.55 1.41
N GLY A 232 -20.19 -25.38 1.33
CA GLY A 232 -21.57 -25.19 0.90
C GLY A 232 -22.61 -25.33 2.00
N HIS A 233 -22.21 -25.42 3.29
CA HIS A 233 -23.17 -25.43 4.39
C HIS A 233 -23.77 -24.05 4.61
N GLU A 234 -25.10 -24.01 4.76
CA GLU A 234 -25.86 -22.77 4.96
C GLU A 234 -26.20 -22.53 6.43
N HIS A 235 -25.96 -21.31 6.90
CA HIS A 235 -26.45 -20.78 8.17
C HIS A 235 -27.46 -19.68 7.88
N VAL A 236 -28.70 -19.83 8.35
CA VAL A 236 -29.84 -19.01 7.91
C VAL A 236 -30.50 -18.30 9.08
N ALA A 237 -30.89 -17.04 8.88
CA ALA A 237 -31.74 -16.31 9.81
C ALA A 237 -32.80 -15.47 9.06
N PRO A 238 -34.08 -15.51 9.46
CA PRO A 238 -35.12 -14.70 8.84
C PRO A 238 -34.95 -13.22 9.17
N LEU A 239 -35.29 -12.35 8.21
CA LEU A 239 -35.39 -10.91 8.43
C LEU A 239 -36.65 -10.59 9.22
N SER A 240 -36.52 -9.69 10.18
CA SER A 240 -37.62 -9.11 10.93
C SER A 240 -37.67 -7.59 10.74
N ALA A 241 -38.87 -7.02 10.88
CA ALA A 241 -39.04 -5.58 10.86
C ALA A 241 -38.32 -4.92 12.05
N SER A 242 -37.73 -3.77 11.81
CA SER A 242 -37.06 -2.92 12.80
C SER A 242 -37.48 -1.46 12.61
N ALA A 243 -37.19 -0.60 13.59
CA ALA A 243 -37.59 0.82 13.53
C ALA A 243 -37.11 1.54 12.25
N ASP A 244 -35.94 1.14 11.73
CA ASP A 244 -35.27 1.79 10.60
C ASP A 244 -35.26 0.91 9.32
N GLY A 245 -36.09 -0.13 9.23
CA GLY A 245 -36.15 -1.03 8.07
C GLY A 245 -36.28 -2.50 8.46
N ALA A 246 -35.36 -3.35 7.98
CA ALA A 246 -35.35 -4.79 8.26
C ALA A 246 -33.97 -5.27 8.77
N GLY A 247 -33.95 -6.34 9.58
CA GLY A 247 -32.68 -6.93 10.01
C GLY A 247 -32.74 -8.41 10.37
N ALA A 248 -31.58 -9.05 10.36
CA ALA A 248 -31.38 -10.45 10.71
C ALA A 248 -30.01 -10.64 11.39
N ARG A 249 -29.90 -11.65 12.26
CA ARG A 249 -28.63 -12.07 12.88
C ARG A 249 -28.43 -13.57 12.72
N VAL A 250 -27.31 -13.96 12.10
CA VAL A 250 -26.83 -15.36 12.07
C VAL A 250 -25.74 -15.55 13.12
N THR A 251 -25.75 -16.68 13.83
CA THR A 251 -24.69 -17.06 14.79
C THR A 251 -24.14 -18.45 14.50
N ILE A 252 -22.82 -18.63 14.61
CA ILE A 252 -22.11 -19.90 14.36
C ILE A 252 -21.26 -20.22 15.59
N ALA A 253 -21.42 -21.41 16.19
CA ALA A 253 -20.85 -21.74 17.51
C ALA A 253 -19.30 -21.79 17.53
N GLU A 254 -18.68 -22.13 16.41
CA GLU A 254 -17.22 -22.20 16.21
C GLU A 254 -16.93 -21.96 14.72
N PRO A 255 -16.95 -20.71 14.23
CA PRO A 255 -16.70 -20.44 12.83
C PRO A 255 -15.23 -20.71 12.48
N ALA A 256 -14.97 -21.10 11.24
CA ALA A 256 -13.61 -21.09 10.71
C ALA A 256 -13.13 -19.64 10.63
N LEU A 257 -11.96 -19.37 11.21
CA LEU A 257 -11.44 -18.02 11.37
C LEU A 257 -10.72 -17.53 10.12
N TRP A 258 -10.85 -16.23 9.85
CA TRP A 258 -10.02 -15.51 8.90
C TRP A 258 -8.67 -15.16 9.55
N TRP A 259 -7.59 -15.43 8.83
CA TRP A 259 -6.23 -15.08 9.22
C TRP A 259 -5.51 -14.30 8.11
N PRO A 260 -4.58 -13.39 8.45
CA PRO A 260 -3.62 -12.91 7.46
C PRO A 260 -2.81 -14.09 6.92
N HIS A 261 -2.44 -14.04 5.64
CA HIS A 261 -1.85 -15.18 4.93
C HIS A 261 -0.55 -15.71 5.54
N THR A 262 0.17 -14.86 6.29
CA THR A 262 1.42 -15.25 6.96
C THR A 262 1.20 -16.07 8.23
N HIS A 263 -0.02 -16.07 8.80
CA HIS A 263 -0.35 -16.73 10.07
C HIS A 263 -1.38 -17.87 9.93
N GLY A 264 -2.10 -17.93 8.81
CA GLY A 264 -3.10 -18.97 8.56
C GLY A 264 -3.89 -18.75 7.27
N GLU A 265 -4.99 -19.49 7.14
CA GLU A 265 -5.88 -19.39 5.97
C GLU A 265 -6.88 -18.23 6.13
N PRO A 266 -7.08 -17.38 5.12
CA PRO A 266 -8.08 -16.31 5.13
C PRO A 266 -9.49 -16.84 4.83
N VAL A 267 -10.09 -17.58 5.77
CA VAL A 267 -11.41 -18.19 5.54
C VAL A 267 -12.52 -17.14 5.44
N LEU A 268 -13.36 -17.26 4.40
CA LEU A 268 -14.48 -16.37 4.12
C LEU A 268 -15.78 -17.17 3.90
N TYR A 269 -16.88 -16.62 4.43
CA TYR A 269 -18.24 -17.08 4.20
C TYR A 269 -18.91 -16.18 3.17
N ARG A 270 -19.66 -16.74 2.21
CA ARG A 270 -20.46 -15.93 1.28
C ARG A 270 -21.73 -15.48 2.00
N ALA A 271 -22.02 -14.17 1.97
CA ALA A 271 -23.25 -13.62 2.51
C ALA A 271 -24.25 -13.33 1.38
N GLN A 272 -25.51 -13.73 1.58
CA GLN A 272 -26.58 -13.56 0.61
C GLN A 272 -27.90 -13.21 1.30
N LEU A 273 -28.67 -12.30 0.71
CA LEU A 273 -30.08 -12.10 1.02
C LEU A 273 -30.91 -12.97 0.09
N ARG A 274 -31.66 -13.92 0.65
CA ARG A 274 -32.60 -14.78 -0.08
C ARG A 274 -34.01 -14.20 0.08
N LEU A 275 -34.67 -13.95 -1.04
CA LEU A 275 -36.00 -13.32 -1.09
C LEU A 275 -36.98 -14.25 -1.80
N GLN A 276 -38.19 -14.33 -1.27
CA GLN A 276 -39.32 -15.01 -1.88
C GLN A 276 -40.49 -14.04 -1.99
N GLY A 277 -40.97 -13.80 -3.21
CA GLY A 277 -42.13 -12.96 -3.47
C GLY A 277 -43.44 -13.72 -3.30
N ARG A 278 -44.54 -12.99 -3.04
CA ARG A 278 -45.90 -13.54 -2.89
C ARG A 278 -46.47 -14.24 -4.14
N ASP A 279 -45.86 -14.01 -5.29
CA ASP A 279 -46.18 -14.68 -6.56
C ASP A 279 -45.36 -15.95 -6.80
N GLY A 280 -44.59 -16.41 -5.80
CA GLY A 280 -43.74 -17.60 -5.85
C GLY A 280 -42.36 -17.37 -6.47
N SER A 281 -42.06 -16.15 -6.92
CA SER A 281 -40.75 -15.76 -7.43
C SER A 281 -39.66 -15.80 -6.34
N ARG A 282 -38.40 -16.04 -6.74
CA ARG A 282 -37.25 -16.14 -5.81
C ARG A 282 -36.06 -15.36 -6.34
N ALA A 283 -35.37 -14.67 -5.45
CA ALA A 283 -34.14 -13.95 -5.77
C ALA A 283 -33.07 -14.20 -4.71
N GLY A 284 -31.82 -14.26 -5.17
CA GLY A 284 -30.64 -14.34 -4.33
C GLY A 284 -29.75 -13.15 -4.57
N VAL A 285 -29.63 -12.26 -3.59
CA VAL A 285 -28.81 -11.05 -3.72
C VAL A 285 -27.49 -11.26 -2.97
N PRO A 286 -26.34 -11.23 -3.66
CA PRO A 286 -25.04 -11.22 -3.01
C PRO A 286 -24.90 -9.99 -2.11
N LEU A 287 -24.46 -10.20 -0.87
CA LEU A 287 -24.16 -9.13 0.09
C LEU A 287 -22.65 -9.01 0.36
N GLY A 288 -21.83 -9.74 -0.40
CA GLY A 288 -20.39 -9.82 -0.22
C GLY A 288 -19.95 -11.06 0.57
N ARG A 289 -18.87 -10.92 1.33
CA ARG A 289 -18.25 -12.01 2.11
C ARG A 289 -17.99 -11.56 3.53
N VAL A 290 -17.96 -12.52 4.44
CA VAL A 290 -17.76 -12.33 5.88
C VAL A 290 -16.60 -13.20 6.33
N GLY A 291 -15.59 -12.60 6.94
CA GLY A 291 -14.50 -13.30 7.62
C GLY A 291 -14.58 -13.11 9.12
N PHE A 292 -14.65 -14.20 9.89
CA PHE A 292 -14.69 -14.14 11.35
C PHE A 292 -13.27 -14.04 11.92
N ARG A 293 -12.97 -12.95 12.61
CA ARG A 293 -11.71 -12.73 13.31
C ARG A 293 -11.90 -11.77 14.47
N SER A 294 -10.99 -11.79 15.44
CA SER A 294 -10.85 -10.72 16.42
C SER A 294 -9.61 -9.87 16.11
N ILE A 295 -9.75 -8.57 16.29
CA ILE A 295 -8.67 -7.60 16.21
C ILE A 295 -8.55 -6.89 17.55
N ALA A 296 -7.34 -6.79 18.08
CA ALA A 296 -7.03 -5.99 19.26
C ALA A 296 -5.69 -5.27 19.09
N ILE A 297 -5.54 -4.13 19.74
CA ILE A 297 -4.27 -3.41 19.85
C ILE A 297 -3.77 -3.57 21.29
N ASP A 298 -2.66 -4.27 21.45
CA ASP A 298 -1.94 -4.38 22.71
C ASP A 298 -1.10 -3.12 22.92
N GLN A 299 -1.45 -2.36 23.96
CA GLN A 299 -0.81 -1.10 24.35
C GLN A 299 0.03 -1.23 25.63
N ALA A 300 0.34 -2.46 26.07
CA ALA A 300 1.18 -2.69 27.24
C ALA A 300 2.53 -1.93 27.11
N ASP A 301 2.99 -1.36 28.23
CA ASP A 301 4.22 -0.56 28.32
C ASP A 301 4.31 0.59 27.28
N GLY A 302 3.15 1.15 26.91
CA GLY A 302 3.04 2.23 25.92
C GLY A 302 3.25 1.76 24.48
N GLY A 303 3.19 0.46 24.21
CA GLY A 303 3.40 -0.10 22.87
C GLY A 303 2.23 0.07 21.92
N PHE A 304 2.40 -0.45 20.71
CA PHE A 304 1.34 -0.70 19.74
C PHE A 304 1.66 -2.02 19.05
N THR A 305 0.90 -3.07 19.36
CA THR A 305 1.05 -4.37 18.73
C THR A 305 -0.32 -4.91 18.31
N LEU A 306 -0.49 -5.15 17.01
CA LEU A 306 -1.71 -5.76 16.51
C LEU A 306 -1.79 -7.23 16.92
N ARG A 307 -2.93 -7.62 17.49
CA ARG A 307 -3.28 -9.01 17.77
C ARG A 307 -4.44 -9.44 16.89
N VAL A 308 -4.24 -10.51 16.12
CA VAL A 308 -5.29 -11.14 15.30
C VAL A 308 -5.61 -12.49 15.91
N ASN A 309 -6.87 -12.72 16.29
CA ASN A 309 -7.29 -13.96 16.95
C ASN A 309 -6.46 -14.27 18.22
N GLY A 310 -6.04 -13.23 18.94
CA GLY A 310 -5.20 -13.30 20.15
C GLY A 310 -3.69 -13.30 19.91
N GLU A 311 -3.24 -13.52 18.68
CA GLU A 311 -1.83 -13.72 18.34
C GLU A 311 -1.16 -12.44 17.85
N ARG A 312 0.08 -12.20 18.31
CA ARG A 312 0.89 -11.05 17.86
C ARG A 312 1.22 -11.18 16.38
N VAL A 313 0.95 -10.12 15.61
CA VAL A 313 1.30 -10.02 14.20
C VAL A 313 2.33 -8.90 14.03
N PHE A 314 3.55 -9.24 13.60
CA PHE A 314 4.49 -8.23 13.12
C PHE A 314 3.99 -7.69 11.78
N CYS A 315 3.45 -6.47 11.79
CA CYS A 315 2.86 -5.85 10.60
C CYS A 315 3.96 -5.33 9.67
N ARG A 316 3.90 -5.71 8.41
CA ARG A 316 4.90 -5.36 7.39
C ARG A 316 4.28 -5.21 6.02
N GLY A 317 4.81 -4.27 5.25
CA GLY A 317 4.28 -3.84 3.97
C GLY A 317 4.50 -2.33 3.83
N GLY A 318 3.50 -1.60 3.36
CA GLY A 318 3.66 -0.15 3.19
C GLY A 318 2.42 0.57 2.68
N GLY A 319 2.61 1.84 2.39
CA GLY A 319 1.61 2.71 1.78
C GLY A 319 1.22 2.22 0.39
N TRP A 320 -0.07 1.91 0.21
CA TRP A 320 -0.68 1.60 -1.08
C TRP A 320 -0.94 2.88 -1.86
N THR A 321 -0.68 2.85 -3.16
CA THR A 321 -0.93 3.94 -4.09
C THR A 321 -1.88 3.48 -5.21
N PRO A 322 -2.77 4.34 -5.71
CA PRO A 322 -3.57 4.03 -6.90
C PRO A 322 -2.69 3.55 -8.06
N LEU A 323 -3.06 2.45 -8.72
CA LEU A 323 -2.24 1.86 -9.80
C LEU A 323 -2.20 2.75 -11.06
N ASP A 324 -3.20 3.61 -11.23
CA ASP A 324 -3.20 4.70 -12.20
C ASP A 324 -3.48 6.03 -11.47
N PRO A 325 -2.47 6.87 -11.23
CA PRO A 325 -2.63 8.12 -10.49
C PRO A 325 -3.39 9.20 -11.27
N VAL A 326 -3.71 8.97 -12.55
CA VAL A 326 -4.48 9.92 -13.35
C VAL A 326 -5.98 9.63 -13.26
N SER A 327 -6.39 8.37 -13.43
CA SER A 327 -7.81 7.99 -13.37
C SER A 327 -8.28 7.61 -11.97
N LEU A 328 -7.37 7.18 -11.10
CA LEU A 328 -7.64 6.64 -9.76
C LEU A 328 -8.52 5.38 -9.77
N ARG A 329 -8.56 4.69 -10.91
CA ARG A 329 -9.29 3.44 -11.12
C ARG A 329 -8.35 2.35 -11.58
N SER A 330 -8.66 1.12 -11.21
CA SER A 330 -7.92 -0.06 -11.63
C SER A 330 -8.88 -1.19 -11.94
N SER A 331 -8.59 -1.99 -12.97
CA SER A 331 -9.35 -3.24 -13.14
C SER A 331 -9.10 -4.19 -11.97
N ARG A 332 -10.05 -5.08 -11.69
CA ARG A 332 -9.90 -6.11 -10.66
C ARG A 332 -8.65 -6.96 -10.88
N ASP A 333 -8.32 -7.29 -12.13
CA ASP A 333 -7.16 -8.13 -12.47
C ASP A 333 -5.83 -7.40 -12.22
N GLN A 334 -5.73 -6.12 -12.58
CA GLN A 334 -4.57 -5.29 -12.25
C GLN A 334 -4.38 -5.18 -10.73
N CYS A 335 -5.47 -4.96 -10.00
CA CYS A 335 -5.46 -4.90 -8.54
C CYS A 335 -5.02 -6.23 -7.92
N ARG A 336 -5.57 -7.35 -8.40
CA ARG A 336 -5.19 -8.71 -7.96
C ARG A 336 -3.70 -8.96 -8.17
N ALA A 337 -3.18 -8.70 -9.37
CA ALA A 337 -1.78 -8.95 -9.69
C ALA A 337 -0.84 -8.15 -8.76
N ALA A 338 -1.15 -6.87 -8.50
CA ALA A 338 -0.37 -6.04 -7.60
C ALA A 338 -0.43 -6.55 -6.14
N LEU A 339 -1.60 -6.96 -5.66
CA LEU A 339 -1.76 -7.51 -4.32
C LEU A 339 -1.08 -8.87 -4.16
N GLU A 340 -1.15 -9.75 -5.17
CA GLU A 340 -0.48 -11.05 -5.18
C GLU A 340 1.05 -10.91 -5.18
N GLN A 341 1.58 -9.92 -5.91
CA GLN A 341 3.01 -9.58 -5.86
C GLN A 341 3.45 -9.21 -4.43
N LEU A 342 2.70 -8.32 -3.75
CA LEU A 342 3.00 -7.93 -2.38
C LEU A 342 2.85 -9.08 -1.38
N ARG A 343 1.78 -9.88 -1.51
CA ARG A 343 1.56 -11.09 -0.72
C ARG A 343 2.73 -12.06 -0.88
N SER A 344 3.18 -12.32 -2.11
CA SER A 344 4.29 -13.24 -2.41
C SER A 344 5.63 -12.75 -1.86
N ALA A 345 5.77 -11.44 -1.64
CA ALA A 345 6.92 -10.84 -0.97
C ALA A 345 6.84 -10.91 0.56
N GLY A 346 5.76 -11.46 1.12
CA GLY A 346 5.58 -11.59 2.56
C GLY A 346 5.01 -10.34 3.24
N ALA A 347 4.56 -9.33 2.49
CA ALA A 347 3.79 -8.23 3.08
C ALA A 347 2.47 -8.77 3.63
N ASN A 348 2.06 -8.32 4.81
CA ASN A 348 0.82 -8.76 5.47
C ASN A 348 -0.09 -7.60 5.87
N MET A 349 0.35 -6.35 5.71
CA MET A 349 -0.46 -5.16 5.94
C MET A 349 -0.17 -4.08 4.90
N LEU A 350 -1.24 -3.47 4.37
CA LEU A 350 -1.20 -2.31 3.48
C LEU A 350 -1.82 -1.11 4.17
N ARG A 351 -1.25 0.09 3.97
CA ARG A 351 -1.82 1.33 4.50
C ARG A 351 -2.37 2.21 3.38
N LEU A 352 -3.62 2.65 3.51
CA LEU A 352 -4.18 3.73 2.70
C LEU A 352 -4.01 5.02 3.50
N ALA A 353 -3.04 5.85 3.10
CA ALA A 353 -2.74 7.09 3.77
C ALA A 353 -3.80 8.17 3.48
N GLY A 354 -4.04 9.00 4.49
CA GLY A 354 -4.92 10.18 4.51
C GLY A 354 -4.66 11.21 3.42
N THR A 355 -3.45 11.18 2.85
CA THR A 355 -2.99 12.05 1.77
C THR A 355 -3.50 11.60 0.38
N LEU A 356 -3.90 10.33 0.25
CA LEU A 356 -4.27 9.70 -1.02
C LEU A 356 -5.80 9.60 -1.15
N VAL A 357 -6.29 8.48 -1.67
CA VAL A 357 -7.71 8.20 -1.89
C VAL A 357 -8.06 6.81 -1.37
N GLU A 358 -9.31 6.62 -1.00
CA GLU A 358 -9.86 5.31 -0.71
C GLU A 358 -9.94 4.48 -1.99
N GLU A 359 -9.66 3.18 -1.89
CA GLU A 359 -9.74 2.27 -3.03
C GLU A 359 -11.17 1.80 -3.36
N GLU A 360 -11.34 1.20 -4.53
CA GLU A 360 -12.61 0.60 -4.97
C GLU A 360 -12.93 -0.69 -4.17
N PRO A 361 -14.20 -1.10 -4.07
CA PRO A 361 -14.58 -2.35 -3.38
C PRO A 361 -13.74 -3.58 -3.78
N PRO A 362 -13.38 -3.80 -5.07
CA PRO A 362 -12.50 -4.90 -5.45
C PRO A 362 -11.17 -4.97 -4.69
N PHE A 363 -10.58 -3.84 -4.29
CA PHE A 363 -9.34 -3.85 -3.51
C PHE A 363 -9.53 -4.55 -2.15
N TYR A 364 -10.53 -4.14 -1.37
CA TYR A 364 -10.79 -4.71 -0.05
C TYR A 364 -11.26 -6.17 -0.16
N GLU A 365 -12.10 -6.46 -1.15
CA GLU A 365 -12.52 -7.82 -1.46
C GLU A 365 -11.35 -8.76 -1.78
N LEU A 366 -10.34 -8.26 -2.52
CA LEU A 366 -9.14 -9.01 -2.84
C LEU A 366 -8.22 -9.13 -1.62
N CYS A 367 -8.08 -8.07 -0.80
CA CYS A 367 -7.35 -8.14 0.47
C CYS A 367 -7.98 -9.16 1.44
N ASP A 368 -9.31 -9.26 1.50
CA ASP A 368 -10.04 -10.30 2.22
C ASP A 368 -9.63 -11.69 1.72
N GLU A 369 -9.70 -11.92 0.40
CA GLU A 369 -9.37 -13.21 -0.23
C GLU A 369 -7.89 -13.60 -0.04
N LEU A 370 -6.99 -12.62 -0.14
CA LEU A 370 -5.54 -12.81 -0.14
C LEU A 370 -4.94 -12.81 1.27
N GLY A 371 -5.72 -12.50 2.31
CA GLY A 371 -5.23 -12.44 3.69
C GLY A 371 -4.28 -11.27 3.93
N LEU A 372 -4.54 -10.11 3.33
CA LEU A 372 -3.76 -8.88 3.53
C LEU A 372 -4.53 -7.94 4.46
N LEU A 373 -3.94 -7.57 5.60
CA LEU A 373 -4.53 -6.59 6.51
C LEU A 373 -4.51 -5.20 5.88
N VAL A 374 -5.48 -4.37 6.24
CA VAL A 374 -5.59 -2.99 5.78
C VAL A 374 -5.64 -2.06 7.00
N TRP A 375 -4.69 -1.13 7.02
CA TRP A 375 -4.75 0.09 7.81
C TRP A 375 -5.34 1.19 6.92
N HIS A 376 -6.51 1.72 7.28
CA HIS A 376 -7.21 2.72 6.48
C HIS A 376 -7.30 4.03 7.25
N ASP A 377 -6.58 5.05 6.80
CA ASP A 377 -6.79 6.40 7.29
C ASP A 377 -8.05 6.98 6.65
N PHE A 378 -8.85 7.75 7.40
CA PHE A 378 -9.78 8.69 6.78
C PHE A 378 -8.98 9.82 6.12
N GLN A 379 -9.52 10.40 5.05
CA GLN A 379 -8.78 11.33 4.16
C GLN A 379 -8.62 12.73 4.76
N PHE A 380 -7.90 12.76 5.87
CA PHE A 380 -7.40 13.91 6.60
C PHE A 380 -5.89 13.71 6.76
N ALA A 381 -5.08 14.70 6.40
CA ALA A 381 -3.63 14.57 6.52
C ALA A 381 -2.94 15.90 6.85
N SER A 382 -2.16 15.90 7.94
CA SER A 382 -1.20 16.92 8.41
C SER A 382 -1.76 18.36 8.58
N MET A 383 -2.91 18.69 8.04
CA MET A 383 -3.52 20.02 8.08
C MET A 383 -4.31 20.22 9.36
N ASP A 384 -4.31 21.44 9.84
CA ASP A 384 -5.28 21.91 10.83
C ASP A 384 -6.66 21.88 10.15
N TYR A 385 -7.59 20.99 10.44
CA TYR A 385 -8.92 21.01 9.80
C TYR A 385 -9.91 21.91 10.57
N PRO A 386 -10.84 22.62 9.91
CA PRO A 386 -11.68 23.63 10.57
C PRO A 386 -12.92 23.03 11.24
N PHE A 387 -12.78 22.03 12.12
CA PHE A 387 -13.91 21.39 12.82
C PHE A 387 -14.72 22.33 13.75
N GLY A 388 -14.22 23.54 14.02
CA GLY A 388 -15.01 24.58 14.68
C GLY A 388 -16.12 25.18 13.80
N ASP A 389 -16.07 24.96 12.48
CA ASP A 389 -17.16 25.28 11.56
C ASP A 389 -18.16 24.12 11.50
N ALA A 390 -19.42 24.40 11.84
CA ALA A 390 -20.45 23.37 11.96
C ALA A 390 -20.76 22.67 10.63
N ALA A 391 -20.68 23.38 9.50
CA ALA A 391 -20.94 22.79 8.20
C ALA A 391 -19.81 21.83 7.79
N PHE A 392 -18.55 22.24 8.02
CA PHE A 392 -17.40 21.37 7.79
C PHE A 392 -17.44 20.13 8.69
N ALA A 393 -17.73 20.29 10.00
CA ALA A 393 -17.81 19.18 10.94
C ALA A 393 -18.91 18.18 10.54
N ALA A 394 -20.10 18.67 10.15
CA ALA A 394 -21.19 17.82 9.68
C ALA A 394 -20.84 17.09 8.37
N LEU A 395 -20.14 17.75 7.44
CA LEU A 395 -19.66 17.13 6.20
C LEU A 395 -18.65 16.00 6.50
N ALA A 396 -17.68 16.27 7.36
CA ALA A 396 -16.68 15.30 7.80
C ALA A 396 -17.30 14.11 8.55
N GLU A 397 -18.28 14.35 9.43
CA GLU A 397 -19.00 13.28 10.13
C GLU A 397 -19.74 12.36 9.14
N ARG A 398 -20.36 12.93 8.11
CA ARG A 398 -21.00 12.15 7.04
C ARG A 398 -20.00 11.28 6.28
N GLU A 399 -18.84 11.84 5.91
CA GLU A 399 -17.77 11.10 5.24
C GLU A 399 -17.31 9.90 6.07
N VAL A 400 -16.96 10.15 7.34
CA VAL A 400 -16.48 9.09 8.25
C VAL A 400 -17.55 8.03 8.47
N ARG A 401 -18.82 8.42 8.66
CA ARG A 401 -19.94 7.49 8.80
C ARG A 401 -20.08 6.58 7.59
N GLU A 402 -20.12 7.16 6.39
CA GLU A 402 -20.32 6.41 5.14
C GLU A 402 -19.15 5.45 4.87
N GLN A 403 -17.92 5.91 5.10
CA GLN A 403 -16.73 5.07 4.93
C GLN A 403 -16.68 3.94 5.98
N ALA A 404 -16.97 4.22 7.26
CA ALA A 404 -17.04 3.18 8.28
C ALA A 404 -18.12 2.12 7.96
N GLN A 405 -19.29 2.54 7.47
CA GLN A 405 -20.35 1.63 7.01
C GLN A 405 -19.89 0.75 5.84
N ARG A 406 -19.21 1.35 4.86
CA ARG A 406 -18.69 0.64 3.68
C ARG A 406 -17.62 -0.38 4.04
N LEU A 407 -16.76 -0.04 5.01
CA LEU A 407 -15.60 -0.83 5.39
C LEU A 407 -15.88 -1.89 6.45
N GLY A 408 -16.95 -1.73 7.24
CA GLY A 408 -17.20 -2.52 8.46
C GLY A 408 -17.40 -4.03 8.26
N SER A 409 -17.72 -4.49 7.06
CA SER A 409 -17.89 -5.91 6.72
C SER A 409 -16.60 -6.59 6.23
N HIS A 410 -15.57 -5.82 5.86
CA HIS A 410 -14.34 -6.37 5.30
C HIS A 410 -13.44 -6.94 6.39
N ALA A 411 -13.07 -8.21 6.24
CA ALA A 411 -12.23 -8.92 7.20
C ALA A 411 -10.80 -8.35 7.25
N CYS A 412 -10.28 -7.90 6.12
CA CYS A 412 -8.96 -7.31 5.97
C CYS A 412 -8.80 -6.00 6.73
N VAL A 413 -9.87 -5.20 6.90
CA VAL A 413 -9.79 -3.90 7.59
C VAL A 413 -9.51 -4.16 9.06
N ALA A 414 -8.29 -3.84 9.47
CA ALA A 414 -7.77 -4.11 10.80
C ALA A 414 -7.71 -2.84 11.65
N VAL A 415 -7.30 -1.72 11.05
CA VAL A 415 -7.22 -0.43 11.72
C VAL A 415 -7.93 0.61 10.88
N LEU A 416 -8.91 1.30 11.48
CA LEU A 416 -9.46 2.56 10.98
C LEU A 416 -8.76 3.70 11.73
N CYS A 417 -8.15 4.61 11.00
CA CYS A 417 -7.36 5.68 11.57
C CYS A 417 -7.97 7.05 11.27
N GLY A 418 -8.03 7.94 12.26
CA GLY A 418 -8.65 9.25 12.14
C GLY A 418 -8.04 10.13 11.05
N ASN A 419 -6.70 10.09 10.90
CA ASN A 419 -5.94 10.93 9.97
C ASN A 419 -4.49 10.45 9.80
N SER A 420 -3.80 10.95 8.76
CA SER A 420 -2.34 10.92 8.67
C SER A 420 -1.71 12.12 9.37
N GLU A 421 -0.84 11.86 10.35
CA GLU A 421 0.13 12.82 10.91
C GLU A 421 -0.41 14.19 11.38
N VAL A 422 -1.72 14.39 11.58
CA VAL A 422 -2.26 15.69 12.03
C VAL A 422 -1.67 16.07 13.38
N GLU A 423 -1.62 15.12 14.32
CA GLU A 423 -1.01 15.33 15.64
C GLU A 423 0.51 15.55 15.55
N GLN A 424 1.21 14.73 14.75
CA GLN A 424 2.65 14.86 14.55
C GLN A 424 3.05 16.21 13.95
N GLN A 425 2.38 16.63 12.88
CA GLN A 425 2.63 17.89 12.19
C GLN A 425 2.39 19.08 13.12
N ALA A 426 1.31 19.07 13.91
CA ALA A 426 1.02 20.12 14.88
C ALA A 426 2.04 20.13 16.02
N ALA A 427 2.40 18.97 16.57
CA ALA A 427 3.35 18.85 17.66
C ALA A 427 4.75 19.33 17.30
N MET A 428 5.24 18.97 16.11
CA MET A 428 6.54 19.44 15.61
C MET A 428 6.56 20.96 15.34
N TRP A 429 5.39 21.60 15.20
CA TRP A 429 5.25 23.04 15.04
C TRP A 429 5.04 23.78 16.36
N GLY A 430 5.18 23.09 17.49
CA GLY A 430 5.11 23.69 18.83
C GLY A 430 3.70 24.06 19.27
N VAL A 431 2.67 23.51 18.63
CA VAL A 431 1.28 23.65 19.08
C VAL A 431 1.12 22.97 20.45
N PRO A 432 0.33 23.49 21.40
CA PRO A 432 0.10 22.78 22.67
C PRO A 432 -0.67 21.47 22.52
N ARG A 433 -0.48 20.53 23.46
CA ARG A 433 -1.10 19.18 23.42
C ARG A 433 -2.61 19.21 23.38
N GLU A 434 -3.25 20.11 24.13
CA GLU A 434 -4.70 20.26 24.13
C GLU A 434 -5.26 20.80 22.80
N GLN A 435 -4.40 21.29 21.91
CA GLN A 435 -4.81 21.85 20.61
C GLN A 435 -4.47 20.93 19.43
N TRP A 436 -3.38 20.16 19.50
CA TRP A 436 -3.05 19.22 18.42
C TRP A 436 -3.95 17.99 18.42
N ARG A 437 -4.50 17.60 19.58
CA ARG A 437 -5.55 16.58 19.67
C ARG A 437 -6.89 17.21 19.33
N MET A 438 -7.49 16.79 18.22
CA MET A 438 -8.76 17.35 17.75
C MET A 438 -9.91 16.44 18.21
N PRO A 439 -10.92 16.96 18.96
CA PRO A 439 -12.02 16.15 19.49
C PRO A 439 -12.79 15.34 18.43
N PHE A 440 -12.84 15.84 17.19
CA PHE A 440 -13.45 15.10 16.09
C PHE A 440 -12.83 13.71 15.91
N PHE A 441 -11.50 13.58 15.96
CA PHE A 441 -10.83 12.29 15.82
C PHE A 441 -10.88 11.48 17.11
N ASP A 442 -10.71 12.09 18.29
CA ASP A 442 -10.71 11.35 19.54
C ASP A 442 -12.10 10.81 19.93
N GLU A 443 -13.17 11.50 19.54
CA GLU A 443 -14.54 11.19 20.01
C GLU A 443 -15.49 10.85 18.86
N THR A 444 -15.63 11.74 17.87
CA THR A 444 -16.67 11.59 16.84
C THR A 444 -16.36 10.43 15.89
N ALA A 445 -15.16 10.40 15.33
CA ALA A 445 -14.73 9.34 14.43
C ALA A 445 -14.62 7.98 15.17
N ALA A 446 -14.13 7.98 16.41
CA ALA A 446 -14.06 6.79 17.26
C ALA A 446 -15.44 6.14 17.44
N ARG A 447 -16.44 6.93 17.87
CA ARG A 447 -17.82 6.47 18.06
C ARG A 447 -18.44 5.93 16.78
N LEU A 448 -18.21 6.59 15.64
CA LEU A 448 -18.72 6.12 14.35
C LEU A 448 -18.07 4.79 13.95
N CYS A 449 -16.77 4.61 14.18
CA CYS A 449 -16.11 3.34 13.90
C CYS A 449 -16.63 2.21 14.79
N GLU A 450 -16.85 2.47 16.08
CA GLU A 450 -17.45 1.51 17.01
C GLU A 450 -18.86 1.09 16.57
N GLU A 451 -19.67 2.04 16.10
CA GLU A 451 -21.04 1.80 15.66
C GLU A 451 -21.13 1.06 14.31
N PHE A 452 -20.26 1.40 13.35
CA PHE A 452 -20.40 0.98 11.95
C PHE A 452 -19.36 -0.06 11.50
N ALA A 453 -18.23 -0.17 12.20
CA ALA A 453 -17.14 -1.09 11.87
C ALA A 453 -16.53 -1.75 13.13
N PRO A 454 -17.35 -2.39 13.99
CA PRO A 454 -16.89 -2.91 15.30
C PRO A 454 -15.84 -4.03 15.20
N GLY A 455 -15.63 -4.62 14.01
CA GLY A 455 -14.61 -5.63 13.76
C GLY A 455 -13.20 -5.07 13.51
N ALA A 456 -13.05 -3.75 13.38
CA ALA A 456 -11.77 -3.06 13.20
C ALA A 456 -11.41 -2.27 14.47
N ALA A 457 -10.12 -2.17 14.77
CA ALA A 457 -9.65 -1.27 15.81
C ALA A 457 -9.66 0.19 15.32
N TYR A 458 -9.96 1.13 16.20
CA TYR A 458 -9.87 2.56 15.90
C TYR A 458 -8.57 3.16 16.48
N TRP A 459 -7.94 4.07 15.73
CA TRP A 459 -6.75 4.80 16.15
C TRP A 459 -6.82 6.30 15.77
N PRO A 460 -6.66 7.26 16.70
CA PRO A 460 -6.99 8.68 16.41
C PRO A 460 -6.14 9.37 15.34
N SER A 461 -4.86 9.05 15.24
CA SER A 461 -3.92 9.61 14.25
C SER A 461 -2.82 8.60 13.94
N SER A 462 -2.31 8.58 12.70
CA SER A 462 -1.27 7.63 12.28
C SER A 462 0.01 7.75 13.14
N ALA A 463 0.24 8.93 13.72
CA ALA A 463 1.24 9.17 14.74
C ALA A 463 0.54 9.63 16.02
N HIS A 464 0.49 8.77 17.04
CA HIS A 464 -0.30 9.00 18.24
C HIS A 464 0.31 8.25 19.44
N GLY A 465 0.19 8.86 20.62
CA GLY A 465 0.68 8.32 21.88
C GLY A 465 2.02 8.89 22.31
N GLY A 466 2.57 8.33 23.40
CA GLY A 466 3.84 8.74 23.96
C GLY A 466 3.86 10.16 24.54
N SER A 467 5.07 10.66 24.77
CA SER A 467 5.27 12.07 25.19
C SER A 467 4.98 13.03 24.04
N PHE A 468 5.37 12.66 22.83
CA PHE A 468 5.06 13.37 21.61
C PHE A 468 4.85 12.34 20.49
N PRO A 469 3.93 12.59 19.55
CA PRO A 469 3.54 11.63 18.51
C PRO A 469 4.68 11.22 17.55
N HIS A 470 5.72 12.05 17.40
CA HIS A 470 6.89 11.72 16.56
C HIS A 470 7.96 10.91 17.30
N VAL A 471 7.84 10.71 18.62
CA VAL A 471 8.79 9.92 19.41
C VAL A 471 8.46 8.44 19.25
N ALA A 472 9.44 7.64 18.82
CA ALA A 472 9.21 6.28 18.33
C ALA A 472 8.98 5.22 19.43
N ASP A 473 9.29 5.52 20.68
CA ASP A 473 9.34 4.55 21.78
C ASP A 473 7.99 4.24 22.44
N ALA A 474 6.93 4.89 21.96
CA ALA A 474 5.55 4.69 22.41
C ALA A 474 4.54 4.89 21.27
N GLY A 475 3.43 4.16 21.31
CA GLY A 475 2.31 4.28 20.36
C GLY A 475 2.73 4.02 18.90
N THR A 476 2.24 4.86 17.99
CA THR A 476 2.61 4.85 16.58
C THR A 476 3.27 6.16 16.18
N THR A 477 4.14 6.12 15.17
CA THR A 477 4.83 7.30 14.62
C THR A 477 5.08 7.11 13.12
N SER A 478 5.31 8.21 12.40
CA SER A 478 6.02 8.16 11.12
C SER A 478 7.53 8.22 11.38
N TYR A 479 8.18 7.05 11.36
CA TYR A 479 9.59 6.90 11.69
C TYR A 479 10.49 7.20 10.49
N TYR A 480 11.05 8.41 10.46
CA TYR A 480 12.00 8.81 9.41
C TYR A 480 13.45 8.95 9.89
N GLY A 481 13.79 8.37 11.05
CA GLY A 481 15.14 8.40 11.63
C GLY A 481 16.17 7.86 10.64
N VAL A 482 16.17 6.55 10.42
CA VAL A 482 16.83 5.94 9.26
C VAL A 482 15.99 6.26 8.03
N GLY A 483 16.56 6.98 7.05
CA GLY A 483 15.82 7.62 5.97
C GLY A 483 15.96 9.14 6.03
N ALA A 484 14.84 9.86 6.00
CA ALA A 484 14.82 11.32 5.79
C ALA A 484 15.67 12.14 6.79
N TYR A 485 15.88 11.65 8.01
CA TYR A 485 16.70 12.33 9.01
C TYR A 485 18.16 11.84 9.06
N GLU A 486 18.59 11.01 8.11
CA GLU A 486 19.98 10.59 7.91
C GLU A 486 20.62 10.02 9.19
N ARG A 487 19.84 9.32 10.03
CA ARG A 487 20.38 8.68 11.23
C ARG A 487 21.12 7.40 10.82
N PRO A 488 22.21 7.04 11.53
CA PRO A 488 22.90 5.78 11.29
C PRO A 488 21.95 4.60 11.43
N ILE A 489 22.23 3.49 10.74
CA ILE A 489 21.39 2.27 10.74
C ILE A 489 21.08 1.78 12.17
N ALA A 490 22.02 1.95 13.11
CA ALA A 490 21.85 1.60 14.53
C ALA A 490 20.68 2.33 15.21
N ASP A 491 20.19 3.45 14.66
CA ASP A 491 19.01 4.17 15.15
C ASP A 491 17.72 3.35 15.01
N ALA A 492 17.64 2.43 14.01
CA ALA A 492 16.52 1.49 13.89
C ALA A 492 16.31 0.69 15.18
N ARG A 493 17.39 0.34 15.87
CA ARG A 493 17.36 -0.27 17.21
C ARG A 493 17.22 0.76 18.33
N ARG A 494 18.07 1.79 18.34
CA ARG A 494 18.21 2.74 19.47
C ARG A 494 16.97 3.60 19.70
N SER A 495 16.18 3.82 18.65
CA SER A 495 14.89 4.51 18.74
C SER A 495 13.84 3.76 19.57
N ASN A 496 14.06 2.46 19.83
CA ASN A 496 13.10 1.59 20.50
C ASN A 496 11.71 1.62 19.83
N LEU A 497 11.69 1.66 18.50
CA LEU A 497 10.48 1.79 17.70
C LEU A 497 9.39 0.80 18.13
N ARG A 498 8.18 1.32 18.42
CA ARG A 498 6.99 0.51 18.72
C ARG A 498 6.21 0.15 17.48
N PHE A 499 5.83 1.14 16.68
CA PHE A 499 5.16 0.89 15.41
C PHE A 499 5.37 2.08 14.48
N ALA A 500 5.86 1.81 13.27
CA ALA A 500 5.95 2.82 12.22
C ALA A 500 4.79 2.69 11.24
N THR A 501 3.91 3.71 11.19
CA THR A 501 2.84 3.79 10.18
C THR A 501 3.36 4.26 8.82
N GLU A 502 4.50 4.94 8.82
CA GLU A 502 5.37 5.22 7.68
C GLU A 502 6.83 5.12 8.15
N CYS A 503 7.72 4.62 7.29
CA CYS A 503 9.16 4.60 7.58
C CYS A 503 10.02 4.51 6.33
N LEU A 504 11.34 4.63 6.53
CA LEU A 504 12.37 4.34 5.54
C LEU A 504 12.14 5.09 4.22
N ALA A 505 11.91 6.40 4.34
CA ALA A 505 11.71 7.26 3.18
C ALA A 505 13.04 7.48 2.44
N PHE A 506 13.15 6.90 1.24
CA PHE A 506 14.33 6.94 0.37
C PHE A 506 13.95 7.21 -1.08
N ALA A 507 14.80 7.87 -1.87
CA ALA A 507 14.67 7.84 -3.33
C ALA A 507 15.21 6.51 -3.87
N CYS A 508 14.33 5.59 -4.21
CA CYS A 508 14.64 4.26 -4.72
C CYS A 508 14.90 4.32 -6.23
N ILE A 509 16.15 4.16 -6.65
CA ILE A 509 16.53 4.11 -8.08
C ILE A 509 15.90 2.86 -8.71
N PRO A 510 15.11 2.98 -9.79
CA PRO A 510 14.55 1.84 -10.49
C PRO A 510 15.55 1.22 -11.46
N ASP A 511 15.18 0.11 -12.09
CA ASP A 511 15.98 -0.50 -13.16
C ASP A 511 15.95 0.33 -14.45
N ASP A 512 16.87 0.00 -15.35
CA ASP A 512 17.11 0.75 -16.57
C ASP A 512 15.87 0.79 -17.48
N ALA A 513 15.04 -0.25 -17.47
CA ALA A 513 13.76 -0.27 -18.19
C ALA A 513 12.81 0.86 -17.77
N ALA A 514 12.79 1.24 -16.49
CA ALA A 514 12.00 2.37 -16.00
C ALA A 514 12.68 3.71 -16.30
N LEU A 515 14.01 3.78 -16.16
CA LEU A 515 14.78 4.97 -16.53
C LEU A 515 14.62 5.32 -18.02
N ALA A 516 14.52 4.31 -18.89
CA ALA A 516 14.26 4.49 -20.32
C ALA A 516 12.89 5.15 -20.62
N ARG A 517 11.91 5.05 -19.71
CA ARG A 517 10.58 5.68 -19.84
C ARG A 517 10.54 7.11 -19.28
N MET A 518 11.58 7.55 -18.58
CA MET A 518 11.67 8.95 -18.15
C MET A 518 11.83 9.89 -19.36
N PRO A 519 11.42 11.17 -19.26
CA PRO A 519 11.76 12.17 -20.26
C PRO A 519 13.29 12.22 -20.44
N GLY A 520 13.76 12.06 -21.68
CA GLY A 520 15.18 11.95 -22.02
C GLY A 520 15.75 10.52 -21.98
N GLY A 521 14.98 9.53 -21.51
CA GLY A 521 15.36 8.12 -21.45
C GLY A 521 16.64 7.85 -20.66
N LEU A 522 17.41 6.84 -21.07
CA LEU A 522 18.68 6.46 -20.44
C LEU A 522 19.78 7.54 -20.52
N ALA A 523 19.59 8.60 -21.30
CA ALA A 523 20.51 9.74 -21.31
C ALA A 523 20.30 10.68 -20.11
N THR A 524 19.15 10.59 -19.43
CA THR A 524 18.83 11.40 -18.25
C THR A 524 19.74 11.01 -17.09
N ARG A 525 20.44 12.00 -16.54
CA ARG A 525 21.36 11.84 -15.39
C ARG A 525 20.72 12.39 -14.12
N ALA A 526 21.18 11.96 -12.96
CA ALA A 526 20.62 12.32 -11.65
C ALA A 526 20.58 13.84 -11.35
N HIS A 527 21.44 14.64 -11.98
CA HIS A 527 21.45 16.10 -11.84
C HIS A 527 20.60 16.83 -12.91
N HIS A 528 20.03 16.11 -13.88
CA HIS A 528 19.23 16.70 -14.94
C HIS A 528 17.87 17.17 -14.40
N PRO A 529 17.30 18.30 -14.87
CA PRO A 529 16.01 18.80 -14.39
C PRO A 529 14.86 17.79 -14.48
N ALA A 530 14.82 16.95 -15.53
CA ALA A 530 13.81 15.91 -15.68
C ALA A 530 13.89 14.80 -14.62
N TRP A 531 15.09 14.52 -14.09
CA TRP A 531 15.26 13.64 -12.93
C TRP A 531 14.78 14.36 -11.68
N LYS A 532 15.31 15.58 -11.44
CA LYS A 532 15.04 16.35 -10.23
C LYS A 532 13.58 16.74 -10.04
N SER A 533 12.82 16.93 -11.12
CA SER A 533 11.36 17.15 -11.04
C SER A 533 10.59 15.93 -10.55
N ARG A 534 11.20 14.74 -10.56
CA ARG A 534 10.62 13.47 -10.10
C ARG A 534 11.28 12.93 -8.83
N SER A 535 12.41 13.50 -8.41
CA SER A 535 13.01 13.23 -7.10
C SER A 535 12.09 13.75 -6.01
N PRO A 536 11.67 12.89 -5.07
CA PRO A 536 10.78 13.31 -4.01
C PRO A 536 11.41 14.38 -3.13
N ARG A 537 10.62 15.35 -2.66
CA ARG A 537 11.08 16.46 -1.81
C ARG A 537 9.94 17.18 -1.11
N ASP A 538 10.27 17.81 0.01
CA ASP A 538 9.39 18.79 0.64
C ASP A 538 9.45 20.14 -0.07
N LEU A 539 8.32 20.84 -0.10
CA LEU A 539 8.22 22.16 -0.71
C LEU A 539 9.11 23.17 0.02
N GLY A 540 10.09 23.73 -0.69
CA GLY A 540 11.03 24.70 -0.16
C GLY A 540 12.21 24.11 0.61
N ALA A 541 12.35 22.78 0.67
CA ALA A 541 13.54 22.15 1.19
C ALA A 541 14.75 22.39 0.26
N GLY A 542 15.93 22.62 0.85
CA GLY A 542 17.19 22.75 0.14
C GLY A 542 17.86 21.43 -0.24
N TRP A 543 17.19 20.31 0.06
CA TRP A 543 17.62 18.93 -0.17
C TRP A 543 16.46 18.14 -0.78
N ASP A 544 16.77 17.00 -1.40
CA ASP A 544 15.77 16.03 -1.85
C ASP A 544 16.15 14.59 -1.46
N PHE A 545 15.26 13.63 -1.70
CA PHE A 545 15.49 12.25 -1.26
C PHE A 545 16.62 11.53 -2.03
N ASP A 546 17.16 12.11 -3.12
CA ASP A 546 18.43 11.62 -3.68
C ASP A 546 19.59 11.90 -2.73
N ASP A 547 19.59 13.03 -2.02
CA ASP A 547 20.63 13.40 -1.08
C ASP A 547 20.61 12.45 0.13
N VAL A 548 19.42 12.06 0.57
CA VAL A 548 19.22 11.03 1.60
C VAL A 548 19.81 9.69 1.16
N ARG A 549 19.51 9.21 -0.07
CA ARG A 549 20.15 7.99 -0.58
C ARG A 549 21.67 8.12 -0.61
N ASP A 550 22.17 9.26 -1.08
CA ASP A 550 23.60 9.52 -1.23
C ASP A 550 24.32 9.57 0.12
N HIS A 551 23.65 9.99 1.20
CA HIS A 551 24.15 9.85 2.57
C HIS A 551 24.55 8.40 2.86
N TYR A 552 23.63 7.45 2.63
CA TYR A 552 23.87 6.03 2.92
C TYR A 552 24.81 5.36 1.92
N VAL A 553 24.89 5.83 0.67
CA VAL A 553 25.95 5.39 -0.26
C VAL A 553 27.32 5.73 0.33
N ARG A 554 27.49 6.95 0.87
CA ARG A 554 28.74 7.36 1.52
C ARG A 554 29.00 6.55 2.79
N GLU A 555 27.98 6.35 3.64
CA GLU A 555 28.10 5.60 4.89
C GLU A 555 28.52 4.14 4.66
N LEU A 556 27.90 3.46 3.69
CA LEU A 556 28.14 2.03 3.44
C LEU A 556 29.40 1.75 2.61
N PHE A 557 29.70 2.60 1.63
CA PHE A 557 30.75 2.32 0.64
C PHE A 557 31.97 3.24 0.73
N GLY A 558 31.91 4.34 1.49
CA GLY A 558 33.00 5.32 1.56
C GLY A 558 33.25 6.08 0.26
N GLU A 559 32.33 5.98 -0.71
CA GLU A 559 32.41 6.65 -2.01
C GLU A 559 31.77 8.03 -1.94
N ASP A 560 32.26 8.96 -2.78
CA ASP A 560 31.62 10.27 -2.96
C ASP A 560 30.57 10.21 -4.09
N PRO A 561 29.26 10.23 -3.77
CA PRO A 561 28.21 10.11 -4.77
C PRO A 561 28.18 11.30 -5.72
N MET A 562 28.56 12.50 -5.27
CA MET A 562 28.60 13.68 -6.13
C MET A 562 29.60 13.50 -7.27
N ARG A 563 30.81 13.01 -6.95
CA ARG A 563 31.82 12.67 -7.96
C ARG A 563 31.31 11.58 -8.91
N LEU A 564 30.69 10.52 -8.39
CA LEU A 564 30.18 9.41 -9.21
C LEU A 564 29.09 9.85 -10.18
N ARG A 565 28.16 10.73 -9.76
CA ARG A 565 27.10 11.29 -10.63
C ARG A 565 27.65 11.89 -11.94
N HIS A 566 28.88 12.40 -11.93
CA HIS A 566 29.54 12.99 -13.10
C HIS A 566 30.55 12.06 -13.78
N ALA A 567 31.35 11.32 -13.00
CA ALA A 567 32.48 10.56 -13.52
C ALA A 567 32.14 9.12 -13.90
N ASP A 568 31.17 8.50 -13.22
CA ASP A 568 30.79 7.10 -13.40
C ASP A 568 29.34 6.90 -12.93
N HIS A 569 28.40 7.23 -13.84
CA HIS A 569 26.98 7.21 -13.51
C HIS A 569 26.45 5.80 -13.27
N ASP A 570 26.99 4.79 -13.96
CA ASP A 570 26.53 3.41 -13.80
C ASP A 570 26.93 2.89 -12.41
N ARG A 571 28.15 3.23 -11.95
CA ARG A 571 28.56 2.95 -10.57
C ARG A 571 27.68 3.69 -9.55
N TYR A 572 27.30 4.93 -9.83
CA TYR A 572 26.36 5.68 -9.00
C TYR A 572 25.01 4.97 -8.85
N LEU A 573 24.42 4.52 -9.97
CA LEU A 573 23.15 3.79 -9.96
C LEU A 573 23.28 2.46 -9.20
N ALA A 574 24.33 1.68 -9.46
CA ALA A 574 24.56 0.39 -8.82
C ALA A 574 24.74 0.50 -7.29
N LEU A 575 25.54 1.47 -6.83
CA LEU A 575 25.72 1.73 -5.40
C LEU A 575 24.45 2.27 -4.75
N GLY A 576 23.72 3.16 -5.42
CA GLY A 576 22.47 3.69 -4.91
C GLY A 576 21.39 2.61 -4.74
N ARG A 577 21.24 1.72 -5.73
CA ARG A 577 20.34 0.55 -5.66
C ARG A 577 20.73 -0.37 -4.50
N CYS A 578 22.01 -0.70 -4.35
CA CYS A 578 22.47 -1.59 -3.28
C CYS A 578 22.35 -0.94 -1.90
N ALA A 579 22.71 0.35 -1.74
CA ALA A 579 22.63 1.05 -0.46
C ALA A 579 21.23 0.94 0.16
N ILE A 580 20.20 1.27 -0.62
CA ILE A 580 18.82 1.23 -0.11
C ILE A 580 18.38 -0.19 0.21
N ALA A 581 18.77 -1.17 -0.60
CA ALA A 581 18.49 -2.59 -0.32
C ALA A 581 19.11 -3.05 1.02
N GLU A 582 20.38 -2.72 1.26
CA GLU A 582 21.09 -3.07 2.50
C GLU A 582 20.48 -2.35 3.72
N VAL A 583 20.24 -1.04 3.63
CA VAL A 583 19.70 -0.24 4.75
C VAL A 583 18.30 -0.72 5.15
N MET A 584 17.40 -0.93 4.18
CA MET A 584 16.06 -1.42 4.47
C MET A 584 16.09 -2.84 5.05
N GLY A 585 16.93 -3.72 4.48
CA GLY A 585 17.12 -5.09 5.00
C GLY A 585 17.61 -5.09 6.45
N ALA A 586 18.62 -4.28 6.76
CA ALA A 586 19.18 -4.14 8.11
C ALA A 586 18.17 -3.55 9.11
N ALA A 587 17.40 -2.54 8.73
CA ALA A 587 16.38 -1.94 9.59
C ALA A 587 15.29 -2.96 9.97
N TYR A 588 14.78 -3.73 9.01
CA TYR A 588 13.80 -4.80 9.31
C TYR A 588 14.41 -5.96 10.10
N ALA A 589 15.68 -6.31 9.87
CA ALA A 589 16.37 -7.28 10.71
C ALA A 589 16.38 -6.83 12.18
N GLU A 590 16.65 -5.55 12.44
CA GLU A 590 16.62 -4.96 13.78
C GLU A 590 15.23 -4.97 14.42
N TRP A 591 14.19 -4.65 13.64
CA TRP A 591 12.81 -4.60 14.14
C TRP A 591 12.17 -5.97 14.33
N ARG A 592 12.60 -7.00 13.58
CA ARG A 592 12.10 -8.38 13.70
C ARG A 592 12.91 -9.27 14.67
N ARG A 593 13.95 -8.74 15.33
CA ARG A 593 14.70 -9.50 16.36
C ARG A 593 13.76 -10.06 17.43
N ALA A 594 14.15 -11.20 18.02
CA ALA A 594 13.32 -11.87 19.04
C ALA A 594 12.98 -10.98 20.24
N ASN A 595 13.90 -10.10 20.64
CA ASN A 595 13.73 -9.17 21.77
C ASN A 595 13.29 -7.77 21.34
N SER A 596 12.76 -7.61 20.11
CA SER A 596 12.29 -6.33 19.62
C SER A 596 10.90 -5.98 20.18
N ALA A 597 10.78 -4.74 20.64
CA ALA A 597 9.52 -4.12 21.03
C ALA A 597 8.63 -3.73 19.83
N CYS A 598 9.17 -3.76 18.60
CA CYS A 598 8.46 -3.31 17.41
C CYS A 598 7.32 -4.27 17.02
N GLY A 599 6.10 -3.76 16.98
CA GLY A 599 4.89 -4.46 16.51
C GLY A 599 4.69 -4.38 15.00
N GLY A 600 5.37 -3.48 14.31
CA GLY A 600 5.33 -3.39 12.86
C GLY A 600 5.94 -2.12 12.28
N ALA A 601 6.23 -2.17 10.99
CA ALA A 601 6.75 -1.04 10.24
C ALA A 601 6.22 -1.09 8.80
N LEU A 602 5.62 0.00 8.35
CA LEU A 602 5.04 0.16 7.01
C LEU A 602 5.85 1.22 6.24
N LEU A 603 6.25 0.92 5.01
CA LEU A 603 7.06 1.81 4.18
C LEU A 603 6.27 3.02 3.65
N LEU A 604 6.94 4.17 3.53
CA LEU A 604 6.60 5.22 2.56
C LEU A 604 7.54 5.04 1.35
N GLN A 605 7.15 4.35 0.26
CA GLN A 605 5.85 3.77 -0.09
C GLN A 605 6.04 2.51 -0.97
N LEU A 606 4.97 1.80 -1.35
CA LEU A 606 5.11 0.56 -2.11
C LEU A 606 5.40 0.75 -3.60
N ARG A 607 4.74 1.70 -4.28
CA ARG A 607 4.84 1.89 -5.73
C ARG A 607 4.99 3.37 -6.08
N ASP A 608 5.72 3.66 -7.14
CA ASP A 608 5.83 5.01 -7.69
C ASP A 608 4.62 5.41 -8.54
N PHE A 609 4.36 6.72 -8.62
CA PHE A 609 3.31 7.28 -9.46
C PHE A 609 3.73 7.48 -10.93
N TRP A 610 5.04 7.60 -11.19
CA TRP A 610 5.59 7.82 -12.52
C TRP A 610 7.02 7.29 -12.61
N ALA A 611 7.55 7.13 -13.84
CA ALA A 611 8.91 6.67 -14.03
C ALA A 611 9.92 7.62 -13.38
N GLY A 612 10.74 7.13 -12.45
CA GLY A 612 11.76 7.92 -11.76
C GLY A 612 12.29 7.26 -10.49
N ALA A 613 13.18 7.96 -9.78
CA ALA A 613 13.67 7.55 -8.47
C ALA A 613 12.74 8.06 -7.35
N GLY A 614 11.48 7.61 -7.35
CA GLY A 614 10.52 7.93 -6.31
C GLY A 614 10.71 7.09 -5.03
N TRP A 615 9.81 7.25 -4.06
CA TRP A 615 9.84 6.48 -2.80
C TRP A 615 9.48 5.01 -2.94
N GLY A 616 8.80 4.64 -4.04
CA GLY A 616 8.32 3.28 -4.28
C GLY A 616 9.44 2.26 -4.33
N VAL A 617 9.27 1.14 -3.63
CA VAL A 617 10.11 -0.05 -3.79
C VAL A 617 9.75 -0.85 -5.06
N LEU A 618 8.60 -0.54 -5.66
CA LEU A 618 8.19 -0.91 -7.01
C LEU A 618 8.20 0.34 -7.91
N ASP A 619 8.56 0.18 -9.19
CA ASP A 619 8.44 1.24 -10.19
C ASP A 619 6.96 1.55 -10.53
N GLU A 620 6.73 2.53 -11.41
CA GLU A 620 5.38 2.96 -11.78
C GLU A 620 4.57 1.94 -12.56
N THR A 621 5.19 0.87 -13.05
CA THR A 621 4.52 -0.27 -13.70
C THR A 621 4.32 -1.46 -12.76
N GLY A 622 4.92 -1.41 -11.56
CA GLY A 622 4.92 -2.52 -10.59
C GLY A 622 6.15 -3.43 -10.71
N ALA A 623 7.15 -3.09 -11.52
CA ALA A 623 8.40 -3.85 -11.55
C ALA A 623 9.16 -3.67 -10.23
N PRO A 624 9.73 -4.75 -9.66
CA PRO A 624 10.45 -4.67 -8.40
C PRO A 624 11.76 -3.89 -8.55
N LYS A 625 12.09 -3.03 -7.59
CA LYS A 625 13.42 -2.42 -7.45
C LYS A 625 14.26 -3.20 -6.46
N SER A 626 15.55 -2.87 -6.36
CA SER A 626 16.50 -3.50 -5.42
C SER A 626 15.98 -3.66 -3.99
N ALA A 627 15.36 -2.60 -3.46
CA ALA A 627 14.77 -2.57 -2.13
C ALA A 627 13.70 -3.65 -1.94
N PHE A 628 12.84 -3.88 -2.94
CA PHE A 628 11.78 -4.89 -2.88
C PHE A 628 12.34 -6.31 -2.71
N HIS A 629 13.44 -6.63 -3.39
CA HIS A 629 14.09 -7.93 -3.27
C HIS A 629 14.71 -8.14 -1.88
N ALA A 630 15.37 -7.13 -1.32
CA ALA A 630 15.88 -7.20 0.04
C ALA A 630 14.75 -7.38 1.06
N LEU A 631 13.68 -6.58 0.95
CA LEU A 631 12.50 -6.66 1.80
C LEU A 631 11.82 -8.02 1.71
N ARG A 632 11.65 -8.59 0.51
CA ARG A 632 11.06 -9.93 0.31
C ARG A 632 11.76 -11.00 1.15
N ARG A 633 13.09 -10.93 1.30
CA ARG A 633 13.85 -11.90 2.11
C ARG A 633 13.57 -11.73 3.60
N VAL A 634 13.61 -10.49 4.09
CA VAL A 634 13.37 -10.18 5.52
C VAL A 634 11.90 -10.09 5.90
N TRP A 635 10.97 -10.11 4.94
CA TRP A 635 9.51 -10.18 5.13
C TRP A 635 8.95 -11.59 5.00
N ALA A 636 9.77 -12.58 4.65
CA ALA A 636 9.31 -13.95 4.58
C ALA A 636 8.69 -14.38 5.93
N PRO A 637 7.57 -15.16 5.92
CA PRO A 637 6.97 -15.68 7.16
C PRO A 637 7.92 -16.58 7.95
N LEU A 638 8.78 -17.30 7.25
CA LEU A 638 9.92 -18.02 7.79
C LEU A 638 11.19 -17.34 7.31
N ALA A 639 11.93 -16.72 8.22
CA ALA A 639 13.12 -15.93 7.88
C ALA A 639 14.23 -16.11 8.90
N VAL A 640 15.49 -16.03 8.46
CA VAL A 640 16.64 -15.82 9.34
C VAL A 640 17.30 -14.49 9.01
N ALA A 641 17.61 -13.69 10.05
CA ALA A 641 18.39 -12.47 9.96
C ALA A 641 19.57 -12.51 10.95
N VAL A 642 20.61 -11.72 10.71
CA VAL A 642 21.78 -11.64 11.60
C VAL A 642 21.94 -10.20 12.07
N THR A 643 22.14 -10.02 13.38
CA THR A 643 22.43 -8.72 13.97
C THR A 643 23.72 -8.76 14.78
N ASP A 644 24.36 -7.60 14.88
CA ASP A 644 25.55 -7.40 15.71
C ASP A 644 25.13 -6.96 17.12
N GLU A 645 25.48 -7.77 18.12
CA GLU A 645 25.21 -7.51 19.54
C GLU A 645 26.46 -6.99 20.28
N GLY A 646 27.41 -6.41 19.53
CA GLY A 646 28.62 -5.79 20.06
C GLY A 646 29.55 -6.82 20.69
N GLY A 647 29.90 -6.62 21.97
CA GLY A 647 30.77 -7.56 22.69
C GLY A 647 30.20 -8.98 22.83
N ASN A 648 28.89 -9.16 22.64
CA ASN A 648 28.23 -10.46 22.64
C ASN A 648 28.33 -11.20 21.29
N GLY A 649 28.97 -10.59 20.28
CA GLY A 649 29.13 -11.17 18.95
C GLY A 649 27.88 -11.05 18.08
N LEU A 650 27.80 -11.90 17.07
CA LEU A 650 26.67 -11.95 16.13
C LEU A 650 25.59 -12.91 16.62
N VAL A 651 24.33 -12.54 16.38
CA VAL A 651 23.15 -13.36 16.74
C VAL A 651 22.28 -13.57 15.51
N ALA A 652 21.92 -14.83 15.25
CA ALA A 652 20.89 -15.18 14.28
C ALA A 652 19.50 -15.12 14.93
N HIS A 653 18.56 -14.46 14.26
CA HIS A 653 17.14 -14.41 14.65
C HIS A 653 16.34 -15.19 13.62
N ALA A 654 15.84 -16.36 14.00
CA ALA A 654 14.99 -17.19 13.16
C ALA A 654 13.52 -16.97 13.54
N THR A 655 12.74 -16.40 12.62
CA THR A 655 11.31 -16.08 12.81
C THR A 655 10.44 -17.11 12.11
N ASN A 656 9.37 -17.56 12.78
CA ASN A 656 8.33 -18.41 12.23
C ASN A 656 6.96 -17.81 12.57
N ASP A 657 6.36 -17.10 11.61
CA ASP A 657 5.02 -16.51 11.77
C ASP A 657 3.89 -17.57 11.65
N GLY A 658 4.21 -18.74 11.06
CA GLY A 658 3.26 -19.83 10.87
C GLY A 658 2.81 -20.46 12.18
N ALA A 659 1.65 -21.13 12.16
CA ALA A 659 1.08 -21.75 13.35
C ALA A 659 1.82 -23.03 13.81
N GLN A 660 2.47 -23.73 12.88
CA GLN A 660 3.11 -25.02 13.15
C GLN A 660 4.56 -24.82 13.60
N ALA A 661 4.98 -25.61 14.59
CA ALA A 661 6.38 -25.71 14.95
C ALA A 661 7.16 -26.49 13.88
N LEU A 662 8.39 -26.06 13.61
CA LEU A 662 9.26 -26.65 12.58
C LEU A 662 10.56 -27.12 13.22
N ASP A 663 11.02 -28.31 12.85
CA ASP A 663 12.36 -28.77 13.18
C ASP A 663 13.28 -28.45 12.00
N VAL A 664 14.32 -27.68 12.28
CA VAL A 664 15.20 -27.09 11.27
C VAL A 664 16.66 -27.18 11.73
N ARG A 665 17.58 -26.93 10.81
CA ARG A 665 19.01 -26.77 11.09
C ARG A 665 19.46 -25.37 10.75
N LEU A 666 20.14 -24.72 11.69
CA LEU A 666 20.81 -23.45 11.46
C LEU A 666 22.27 -23.74 11.12
N VAL A 667 22.74 -23.28 9.96
CA VAL A 667 24.11 -23.51 9.47
C VAL A 667 24.81 -22.18 9.32
N LEU A 668 26.02 -22.07 9.83
CA LEU A 668 26.93 -20.92 9.72
C LEU A 668 28.14 -21.31 8.86
N GLU A 669 28.51 -20.44 7.93
CA GLU A 669 29.77 -20.51 7.18
C GLU A 669 30.43 -19.14 7.18
N ALA A 670 31.72 -19.07 7.51
CA ALA A 670 32.51 -17.83 7.53
C ALA A 670 33.68 -17.91 6.56
N TRP A 671 33.97 -16.80 5.88
CA TRP A 671 34.88 -16.73 4.74
C TRP A 671 35.83 -15.55 4.86
N ARG A 672 37.04 -15.72 4.31
CA ARG A 672 38.08 -14.69 4.19
C ARG A 672 38.81 -14.85 2.86
N ASP A 673 39.49 -13.81 2.39
CA ASP A 673 40.40 -13.87 1.24
C ASP A 673 39.74 -14.33 -0.08
N GLY A 674 38.45 -14.05 -0.26
CA GLY A 674 37.66 -14.35 -1.45
C GLY A 674 36.97 -15.71 -1.43
N ASP A 675 37.71 -16.77 -1.07
CA ASP A 675 37.28 -18.17 -1.20
C ASP A 675 37.74 -19.09 -0.06
N VAL A 676 38.42 -18.56 0.96
CA VAL A 676 38.92 -19.36 2.08
C VAL A 676 37.84 -19.47 3.15
N ARG A 677 37.22 -20.65 3.27
CA ARG A 677 36.28 -20.96 4.33
C ARG A 677 37.04 -21.21 5.64
N ILE A 678 36.89 -20.29 6.61
CA ILE A 678 37.64 -20.30 7.87
C ILE A 678 36.87 -20.93 9.03
N ALA A 679 35.54 -21.01 8.93
CA ALA A 679 34.71 -21.72 9.89
C ALA A 679 33.41 -22.23 9.28
N GLU A 680 32.90 -23.30 9.86
CA GLU A 680 31.59 -23.89 9.59
C GLU A 680 31.03 -24.42 10.91
N GLY A 681 29.71 -24.33 11.09
CA GLY A 681 29.02 -24.81 12.28
C GLY A 681 27.55 -25.03 12.01
N GLU A 682 26.93 -25.98 12.71
CA GLU A 682 25.49 -26.18 12.61
C GLU A 682 24.85 -26.49 13.97
N LYS A 683 23.56 -26.16 14.10
CA LYS A 683 22.75 -26.46 15.28
C LYS A 683 21.35 -26.88 14.84
N ALA A 684 20.92 -28.05 15.29
CA ALA A 684 19.52 -28.45 15.18
C ALA A 684 18.69 -27.63 16.18
N LEU A 685 17.54 -27.12 15.74
CA LEU A 685 16.63 -26.34 16.56
C LEU A 685 15.17 -26.65 16.21
N ARG A 686 14.31 -26.58 17.21
CA ARG A 686 12.86 -26.60 17.02
C ARG A 686 12.34 -25.17 17.11
N LEU A 687 11.90 -24.61 15.99
CA LEU A 687 11.28 -23.30 15.90
C LEU A 687 9.79 -23.39 16.25
N PRO A 688 9.32 -22.83 17.38
CA PRO A 688 7.90 -22.77 17.68
C PRO A 688 7.15 -21.93 16.65
N GLY A 689 5.87 -22.23 16.42
CA GLY A 689 5.00 -21.36 15.64
C GLY A 689 4.80 -20.01 16.32
N ARG A 690 4.53 -18.96 15.54
CA ARG A 690 4.20 -17.60 16.00
C ARG A 690 5.26 -16.94 16.90
N THR A 691 6.54 -17.23 16.67
CA THR A 691 7.66 -16.76 17.51
C THR A 691 8.90 -16.44 16.71
N ALA A 692 9.85 -15.75 17.35
CA ALA A 692 11.22 -15.63 16.87
C ALA A 692 12.19 -16.19 17.91
N THR A 693 13.20 -16.93 17.46
CA THR A 693 14.23 -17.55 18.30
C THR A 693 15.58 -16.91 17.99
N ALA A 694 16.27 -16.42 19.04
CA ALA A 694 17.62 -15.89 18.93
C ALA A 694 18.65 -16.97 19.25
N VAL A 695 19.69 -17.09 18.41
CA VAL A 695 20.80 -18.03 18.56
C VAL A 695 22.12 -17.28 18.38
N PRO A 696 22.95 -17.14 19.42
CA PRO A 696 24.30 -16.63 19.29
C PRO A 696 25.09 -17.48 18.29
N LEU A 697 25.73 -16.86 17.31
CA LEU A 697 26.45 -17.59 16.26
C LEU A 697 27.70 -18.31 16.79
N LEU A 698 28.25 -17.85 17.91
CA LEU A 698 29.34 -18.55 18.59
C LEU A 698 28.91 -19.92 19.15
N ASP A 699 27.63 -20.13 19.44
CA ASP A 699 27.12 -21.43 19.91
C ASP A 699 27.19 -22.52 18.83
N LEU A 700 27.42 -22.15 17.57
CA LEU A 700 27.55 -23.09 16.45
C LEU A 700 29.00 -23.56 16.26
N LEU A 701 29.94 -23.00 17.02
CA LEU A 701 31.37 -23.26 16.89
C LEU A 701 31.91 -23.91 18.17
N ASP A 702 32.83 -24.86 18.02
CA ASP A 702 33.49 -25.54 19.16
C ASP A 702 34.60 -24.70 19.82
N HIS A 703 34.90 -23.52 19.26
CA HIS A 703 35.93 -22.62 19.77
C HIS A 703 35.55 -21.15 19.53
N PHE A 704 36.16 -20.26 20.30
CA PHE A 704 35.95 -18.82 20.14
C PHE A 704 36.58 -18.31 18.84
N MET A 705 35.81 -17.47 18.14
CA MET A 705 36.27 -16.71 16.99
C MET A 705 35.61 -15.33 17.00
N ASP A 706 36.38 -14.26 16.79
CA ASP A 706 35.88 -12.88 16.79
C ASP A 706 35.12 -12.57 15.48
N LEU A 707 33.92 -13.13 15.36
CA LEU A 707 33.09 -13.11 14.15
C LEU A 707 32.66 -11.71 13.68
N ASN A 708 32.50 -10.75 14.59
CA ASN A 708 32.17 -9.35 14.27
C ASN A 708 33.37 -8.40 14.46
N HIS A 709 34.56 -8.92 14.72
CA HIS A 709 35.76 -8.12 14.96
C HIS A 709 35.60 -7.08 16.11
N ALA A 710 34.87 -7.46 17.16
CA ALA A 710 34.62 -6.60 18.32
C ALA A 710 35.85 -6.48 19.24
N TRP A 711 36.65 -7.55 19.36
CA TRP A 711 37.74 -7.64 20.33
C TRP A 711 39.10 -7.23 19.77
N ARG A 712 39.30 -7.43 18.45
CA ARG A 712 40.45 -6.90 17.70
C ARG A 712 41.82 -7.35 18.22
N PHE A 713 41.91 -8.56 18.77
CA PHE A 713 43.19 -9.16 19.21
C PHE A 713 44.17 -9.42 18.05
N GLY A 714 43.69 -9.42 16.82
CA GLY A 714 44.47 -9.58 15.59
C GLY A 714 43.68 -9.07 14.39
N PRO A 715 44.09 -9.41 13.15
CA PRO A 715 43.30 -9.13 11.96
C PRO A 715 41.87 -9.70 12.05
N PRO A 716 40.91 -9.15 11.30
CA PRO A 716 39.56 -9.70 11.22
C PRO A 716 39.55 -11.20 10.92
N ALA A 717 38.73 -11.96 11.67
CA ALA A 717 38.67 -13.40 11.51
C ALA A 717 38.04 -13.82 10.17
N CYS A 718 37.02 -13.07 9.74
CA CYS A 718 36.32 -13.23 8.47
C CYS A 718 35.86 -11.88 7.91
N GLU A 719 35.56 -11.86 6.62
CA GLU A 719 35.08 -10.69 5.87
C GLU A 719 33.62 -10.84 5.43
N LEU A 720 33.16 -12.08 5.33
CA LEU A 720 31.80 -12.43 4.95
C LEU A 720 31.37 -13.68 5.73
N LEU A 721 30.11 -13.70 6.13
CA LEU A 721 29.49 -14.90 6.69
C LEU A 721 28.08 -15.11 6.15
N ARG A 722 27.73 -16.38 6.02
CA ARG A 722 26.41 -16.85 5.57
C ARG A 722 25.78 -17.67 6.68
N VAL A 723 24.51 -17.39 6.95
CA VAL A 723 23.67 -18.17 7.86
C VAL A 723 22.50 -18.72 7.05
N ARG A 724 22.26 -20.03 7.13
CA ARG A 724 21.17 -20.71 6.43
C ARG A 724 20.25 -21.42 7.42
N LEU A 725 18.97 -21.38 7.13
CA LEU A 725 17.95 -22.18 7.79
C LEU A 725 17.53 -23.29 6.84
N LEU A 726 17.76 -24.55 7.22
CA LEU A 726 17.46 -25.73 6.42
C LEU A 726 16.34 -26.55 7.07
N ASP A 727 15.51 -27.21 6.26
CA ASP A 727 14.60 -28.24 6.77
C ASP A 727 15.36 -29.54 7.14
N ARG A 728 14.59 -30.58 7.49
CA ARG A 728 15.14 -31.90 7.85
C ARG A 728 15.79 -32.59 6.65
N GLU A 729 15.26 -32.37 5.46
CA GLU A 729 15.72 -32.91 4.19
C GLU A 729 16.94 -32.15 3.62
N GLY A 730 17.29 -31.00 4.21
CA GLY A 730 18.40 -30.15 3.79
C GLY A 730 18.04 -29.10 2.75
N ALA A 731 16.75 -28.93 2.42
CA ALA A 731 16.31 -27.84 1.57
C ALA A 731 16.41 -26.51 2.33
N GLU A 732 16.83 -25.47 1.64
CA GLU A 732 16.99 -24.17 2.24
C GLU A 732 15.65 -23.42 2.33
N LEU A 733 15.31 -23.02 3.56
CA LEU A 733 14.08 -22.30 3.89
C LEU A 733 14.30 -20.78 3.93
N SER A 734 15.47 -20.36 4.40
CA SER A 734 15.85 -18.95 4.48
C SER A 734 17.37 -18.80 4.63
N ARG A 735 17.89 -17.61 4.37
CA ARG A 735 19.30 -17.27 4.54
C ARG A 735 19.52 -15.80 4.87
N ALA A 736 20.67 -15.52 5.47
CA ALA A 736 21.23 -14.20 5.65
C ALA A 736 22.72 -14.19 5.30
N VAL A 737 23.18 -13.08 4.72
CA VAL A 737 24.61 -12.79 4.54
C VAL A 737 24.91 -11.56 5.38
N HIS A 738 26.04 -11.55 6.07
CA HIS A 738 26.46 -10.42 6.88
C HIS A 738 27.96 -10.16 6.71
N PHE A 739 28.34 -8.89 6.83
CA PHE A 739 29.67 -8.37 6.55
C PHE A 739 30.26 -7.75 7.82
N PRO A 740 31.11 -8.47 8.58
CA PRO A 740 31.67 -8.00 9.84
C PRO A 740 32.40 -6.65 9.78
N LEU A 741 32.95 -6.31 8.61
CA LEU A 741 33.69 -5.07 8.37
C LEU A 741 32.90 -4.06 7.53
N GLY A 742 31.60 -4.32 7.32
CA GLY A 742 30.76 -3.61 6.36
C GLY A 742 30.98 -4.10 4.92
N ILE A 743 30.03 -3.78 4.04
CA ILE A 743 30.05 -4.19 2.62
C ILE A 743 31.03 -3.38 1.77
N GLY A 744 31.34 -2.14 2.19
CA GLY A 744 32.17 -1.19 1.45
C GLY A 744 33.52 -1.74 0.96
N PRO A 745 34.37 -2.29 1.86
CA PRO A 745 35.67 -2.86 1.46
C PRO A 745 35.56 -3.93 0.36
N LEU A 746 34.55 -4.82 0.45
CA LEU A 746 34.33 -5.88 -0.53
C LEU A 746 33.84 -5.30 -1.86
N ALA A 747 32.92 -4.35 -1.83
CA ALA A 747 32.41 -3.67 -3.02
C ALA A 747 33.46 -2.80 -3.73
N ALA A 748 34.47 -2.31 -3.01
CA ALA A 748 35.59 -1.54 -3.56
C ALA A 748 36.69 -2.44 -4.17
N ALA A 749 36.83 -3.67 -3.68
CA ALA A 749 37.83 -4.64 -4.12
C ALA A 749 37.48 -5.29 -5.49
N ARG A 750 37.31 -4.47 -6.54
CA ARG A 750 36.91 -4.95 -7.87
C ARG A 750 37.93 -5.92 -8.46
N ARG A 751 37.46 -7.11 -8.85
CA ARG A 751 38.24 -8.15 -9.54
C ARG A 751 37.84 -8.21 -11.01
N ARG A 752 38.78 -8.64 -11.87
CA ARG A 752 38.48 -8.89 -13.29
C ARG A 752 37.67 -10.17 -13.48
N ASP A 753 37.89 -11.15 -12.62
CA ASP A 753 37.25 -12.47 -12.67
C ASP A 753 36.97 -12.93 -11.25
N LEU A 754 35.71 -13.26 -10.97
CA LEU A 754 35.25 -13.84 -9.71
C LEU A 754 34.99 -15.36 -9.84
N GLY A 755 35.24 -15.92 -11.03
CA GLY A 755 34.71 -17.22 -11.45
C GLY A 755 33.18 -17.23 -11.48
N LEU A 756 32.56 -16.08 -11.78
CA LEU A 756 31.11 -15.95 -11.89
C LEU A 756 30.65 -16.61 -13.19
N GLU A 757 29.85 -17.66 -13.05
CA GLU A 757 29.31 -18.44 -14.15
C GLU A 757 27.78 -18.40 -14.10
N GLY A 758 27.16 -18.45 -15.28
CA GLY A 758 25.70 -18.37 -15.42
C GLY A 758 25.21 -19.22 -16.57
N SER A 759 24.13 -19.96 -16.36
CA SER A 759 23.45 -20.72 -17.42
C SER A 759 21.96 -20.37 -17.45
N LEU A 760 21.52 -19.89 -18.62
CA LEU A 760 20.11 -19.65 -18.92
C LEU A 760 19.51 -20.90 -19.55
N GLN A 761 18.37 -21.34 -19.01
CA GLN A 761 17.60 -22.42 -19.58
C GLN A 761 16.13 -22.03 -19.69
N ARG A 762 15.63 -22.08 -20.93
CA ARG A 762 14.21 -21.94 -21.20
C ARG A 762 13.45 -23.16 -20.66
N ILE A 763 12.36 -22.90 -19.93
CA ILE A 763 11.43 -23.94 -19.45
C ILE A 763 10.26 -24.03 -20.43
N ASP A 764 9.65 -22.88 -20.72
CA ASP A 764 8.57 -22.72 -21.70
C ASP A 764 8.63 -21.32 -22.35
N ASP A 765 7.57 -20.91 -23.05
CA ASP A 765 7.53 -19.61 -23.71
C ASP A 765 7.55 -18.43 -22.72
N THR A 766 7.02 -18.64 -21.52
CA THR A 766 6.82 -17.64 -20.47
C THR A 766 7.78 -17.78 -19.29
N HIS A 767 8.41 -18.94 -19.10
CA HIS A 767 9.29 -19.22 -17.98
C HIS A 767 10.67 -19.68 -18.41
N ALA A 768 11.68 -19.24 -17.65
CA ALA A 768 13.06 -19.70 -17.75
C ALA A 768 13.68 -19.82 -16.37
N ARG A 769 14.84 -20.47 -16.28
CA ARG A 769 15.67 -20.52 -15.08
C ARG A 769 17.07 -20.04 -15.37
N LEU A 770 17.64 -19.27 -14.43
CA LEU A 770 19.02 -18.85 -14.42
C LEU A 770 19.74 -19.52 -13.25
N ALA A 771 20.72 -20.36 -13.53
CA ALA A 771 21.62 -20.89 -12.50
C ALA A 771 22.92 -20.09 -12.49
N LEU A 772 23.29 -19.56 -11.32
CA LEU A 772 24.50 -18.76 -11.09
C LEU A 772 25.39 -19.45 -10.06
N ALA A 773 26.69 -19.45 -10.32
CA ALA A 773 27.70 -19.92 -9.37
C ALA A 773 28.91 -18.99 -9.40
N THR A 774 29.71 -19.00 -8.34
CA THR A 774 30.90 -18.15 -8.25
C THR A 774 32.03 -18.86 -7.48
N ARG A 775 33.27 -18.63 -7.90
CA ARG A 775 34.48 -19.16 -7.23
C ARG A 775 34.95 -18.26 -6.08
N GLU A 776 34.72 -16.96 -6.18
CA GLU A 776 34.92 -15.96 -5.13
C GLU A 776 33.57 -15.31 -4.79
N TRP A 777 33.43 -14.60 -3.67
CA TRP A 777 32.15 -13.93 -3.39
C TRP A 777 31.81 -12.87 -4.44
N ALA A 778 30.51 -12.75 -4.75
CA ALA A 778 29.97 -11.68 -5.59
C ALA A 778 28.95 -10.88 -4.76
N VAL A 779 29.18 -9.59 -4.58
CA VAL A 779 28.35 -8.73 -3.73
C VAL A 779 27.47 -7.80 -4.56
N GLY A 780 26.19 -7.70 -4.23
CA GLY A 780 25.23 -6.85 -4.95
C GLY A 780 25.04 -7.32 -6.38
N VAL A 781 24.85 -8.62 -6.57
CA VAL A 781 24.57 -9.25 -7.87
C VAL A 781 23.25 -8.70 -8.41
N HIS A 782 23.29 -8.11 -9.59
CA HIS A 782 22.13 -7.54 -10.30
C HIS A 782 21.96 -8.20 -11.67
N LEU A 783 20.72 -8.52 -12.02
CA LEU A 783 20.33 -9.15 -13.27
C LEU A 783 19.69 -8.12 -14.21
N ASP A 784 20.37 -7.77 -15.29
CA ASP A 784 19.78 -7.00 -16.38
C ASP A 784 19.32 -7.96 -17.48
N LEU A 785 18.02 -8.29 -17.45
CA LEU A 785 17.38 -9.25 -18.37
C LEU A 785 16.18 -8.57 -19.05
N PRO A 786 16.40 -7.80 -20.14
CA PRO A 786 15.35 -7.03 -20.78
C PRO A 786 14.11 -7.87 -21.14
N GLY A 787 12.96 -7.47 -20.60
CA GLY A 787 11.68 -8.15 -20.85
C GLY A 787 11.42 -9.40 -20.02
N TRP A 788 12.31 -9.73 -19.07
CA TRP A 788 12.14 -10.81 -18.10
C TRP A 788 12.18 -10.26 -16.68
N ARG A 789 11.39 -10.87 -15.80
CA ARG A 789 11.34 -10.55 -14.37
C ARG A 789 11.94 -11.70 -13.59
N ALA A 790 12.94 -11.39 -12.76
CA ALA A 790 13.56 -12.35 -11.87
C ALA A 790 12.75 -12.57 -10.60
N SER A 791 12.67 -13.81 -10.14
CA SER A 791 12.09 -14.16 -8.84
C SER A 791 12.92 -13.59 -7.69
N ASP A 792 14.21 -13.36 -7.91
CA ASP A 792 15.08 -12.71 -6.95
C ASP A 792 16.23 -12.00 -7.66
N ASP A 793 16.63 -10.83 -7.16
CA ASP A 793 17.68 -9.98 -7.72
C ASP A 793 18.34 -9.13 -6.61
N HIS A 794 19.47 -8.46 -6.85
CA HIS A 794 20.20 -7.68 -5.84
C HIS A 794 20.54 -8.52 -4.59
N PHE A 795 21.18 -9.66 -4.81
CA PHE A 795 21.63 -10.58 -3.75
C PHE A 795 23.15 -10.71 -3.72
N HIS A 796 23.67 -11.42 -2.71
CA HIS A 796 25.07 -11.82 -2.66
C HIS A 796 25.19 -13.31 -2.97
N LEU A 797 26.28 -13.69 -3.63
CA LEU A 797 26.70 -15.07 -3.81
C LEU A 797 27.97 -15.30 -3.01
N VAL A 798 28.01 -16.41 -2.30
CA VAL A 798 29.21 -16.88 -1.61
C VAL A 798 29.83 -18.04 -2.39
N PRO A 799 31.13 -18.32 -2.21
CA PRO A 799 31.77 -19.33 -3.05
C PRO A 799 31.23 -20.75 -2.83
N GLY A 800 31.27 -21.55 -3.89
CA GLY A 800 30.74 -22.92 -3.89
C GLY A 800 29.21 -22.99 -3.86
N GLU A 801 28.52 -21.86 -3.89
CA GLU A 801 27.07 -21.81 -4.03
C GLU A 801 26.64 -21.89 -5.50
N SER A 802 25.59 -22.66 -5.77
CA SER A 802 24.81 -22.56 -7.00
C SER A 802 23.42 -22.03 -6.66
N ARG A 803 23.10 -20.82 -7.13
CA ARG A 803 21.80 -20.17 -6.94
C ARG A 803 20.95 -20.29 -8.20
N VAL A 804 19.71 -20.72 -8.04
CA VAL A 804 18.74 -20.77 -9.15
C VAL A 804 17.71 -19.68 -8.98
N VAL A 805 17.56 -18.84 -10.00
CA VAL A 805 16.57 -17.77 -10.09
C VAL A 805 15.55 -18.14 -11.16
N GLN A 806 14.26 -18.08 -10.81
CA GLN A 806 13.18 -18.28 -11.77
C GLN A 806 12.93 -16.97 -12.52
N LEU A 807 12.68 -17.06 -13.82
CA LEU A 807 12.45 -15.92 -14.69
C LEU A 807 11.05 -16.04 -15.32
N GLU A 808 10.31 -14.95 -15.32
CA GLU A 808 9.00 -14.83 -15.97
C GLU A 808 9.08 -13.77 -17.08
N ARG A 809 8.62 -14.09 -18.29
CA ARG A 809 8.60 -13.16 -19.41
C ARG A 809 7.49 -12.13 -19.21
N VAL A 810 7.87 -10.85 -19.12
CA VAL A 810 6.94 -9.73 -18.92
C VAL A 810 6.73 -8.87 -20.16
N ALA A 811 7.68 -8.90 -21.11
CA ALA A 811 7.53 -8.23 -22.39
C ALA A 811 7.22 -9.24 -23.52
N PRO A 812 6.28 -8.92 -24.41
CA PRO A 812 6.01 -9.77 -25.58
C PRO A 812 7.29 -9.95 -26.42
N HIS A 813 7.54 -11.18 -26.87
CA HIS A 813 8.66 -11.52 -27.76
C HIS A 813 10.06 -11.17 -27.24
N ALA A 814 10.23 -11.05 -25.91
CA ALA A 814 11.56 -10.83 -25.34
C ALA A 814 12.49 -12.02 -25.57
N ASP A 815 13.71 -11.74 -26.06
CA ASP A 815 14.80 -12.71 -26.14
C ASP A 815 15.25 -13.12 -24.74
N LEU A 816 15.67 -14.37 -24.58
CA LEU A 816 16.22 -14.87 -23.31
C LEU A 816 17.74 -14.62 -23.30
N ALA A 817 18.13 -13.38 -23.05
CA ALA A 817 19.51 -12.92 -22.98
C ALA A 817 19.63 -11.73 -22.04
N GLY A 818 20.85 -11.41 -21.60
CA GLY A 818 21.11 -10.23 -20.78
C GLY A 818 22.49 -10.27 -20.12
N THR A 819 22.65 -9.55 -19.01
CA THR A 819 23.93 -9.44 -18.29
C THR A 819 23.76 -9.57 -16.79
N VAL A 820 24.76 -10.19 -16.15
CA VAL A 820 24.88 -10.24 -14.69
C VAL A 820 25.99 -9.29 -14.25
N HIS A 821 25.67 -8.44 -13.29
CA HIS A 821 26.58 -7.47 -12.70
C HIS A 821 26.84 -7.84 -11.24
N ALA A 822 27.99 -7.47 -10.70
CA ALA A 822 28.27 -7.46 -9.27
C ALA A 822 29.11 -6.24 -8.92
N LEU A 823 28.95 -5.67 -7.73
CA LEU A 823 29.64 -4.44 -7.33
C LEU A 823 31.15 -4.60 -7.30
N ASN A 824 31.64 -5.81 -7.00
CA ASN A 824 33.05 -6.16 -6.97
C ASN A 824 33.54 -6.83 -8.28
N LEU A 825 32.77 -6.79 -9.36
CA LEU A 825 33.19 -7.21 -10.70
C LEU A 825 33.58 -6.00 -11.55
N ALA A 826 34.71 -6.08 -12.26
CA ALA A 826 35.19 -5.00 -13.12
C ALA A 826 34.36 -4.82 -14.42
N GLY A 827 33.70 -5.89 -14.88
CA GLY A 827 32.81 -5.90 -16.03
C GLY A 827 31.44 -6.51 -15.69
N SER A 828 30.85 -7.20 -16.65
CA SER A 828 29.63 -7.99 -16.50
C SER A 828 29.82 -9.38 -17.11
N LEU A 829 29.00 -10.33 -16.68
CA LEU A 829 28.89 -11.65 -17.30
C LEU A 829 27.73 -11.61 -18.31
N PRO A 830 28.00 -11.75 -19.62
CA PRO A 830 26.93 -11.91 -20.61
C PRO A 830 26.24 -13.26 -20.43
N LEU A 831 24.94 -13.29 -20.65
CA LEU A 831 24.11 -14.48 -20.64
C LEU A 831 23.42 -14.64 -21.99
N GLU A 832 23.57 -15.82 -22.58
CA GLU A 832 22.84 -16.23 -23.77
C GLU A 832 22.20 -17.60 -23.49
N ALA A 833 20.97 -17.81 -24.00
CA ALA A 833 20.34 -19.12 -23.92
C ALA A 833 21.14 -20.16 -24.70
N ALA A 834 21.36 -21.32 -24.10
CA ALA A 834 21.98 -22.47 -24.75
C ALA A 834 21.10 -23.07 -25.85
#